data_AF-A0A3D3LG31-F1
#
_entry.id   AF-A0A3D3LG31-F1
#
_cell.length_a   1.000
_cell.length_b   1.000
_cell.length_c   1.000
_cell.angle_alpha   90.00
_cell.angle_beta   90.00
_cell.angle_gamma   90.00
#
_symmetry.space_group_name_H-M   'P 1'
#
loop_
_entity.id
_entity.type
_entity.pdbx_description
1 polymer ?
#
loop_
_entity_poly.entity_id
_entity_poly.type
_entity_poly.pdbx_seq_one_letter_code
_entity_poly.pdbx_strand_id
1 'polypeptide(L)'
;MRSPWFLVLSGLTFSAWPLAAQENPPPPPPDAPASPPAANSATAQPAAQLVRPADVSAAQDKTPVRERERRVYVPFEDLEKVFQDQGRGVFLPYREFLELWDELTLRREEDDKPPPAAAALTHAEYTGRVEDSGLVLEARLTAESFVEGWTSLPFMGKNGPGISEARTGRAVLSRRADGADLLLPGKGVHEITLKMHAPARHSGSGGRVTLALPPAGVSRLTMTVPGTGLAFETTPAAAHTAEEDATTGATVFSSFFGSSAEQVISWSAREVVAEMPPLILAEMRLDTLIGAGALTTRADITWRVLRAPVAELRVGLPAGEEVIGVTAPGIREWKIETAADGARTLLLLGEKPLREEQKAQIVLESAIAALPATVKTPALLLHGAAHARGLAVVRSEPQLDAAARQMNGAARAQSAPITSSAYVSAVSTPAAAGSAVPVEVGAFRLLRQPYELTFEVTEARPQVEAASHARVEITRDQARLSAQVQYDIRRVGIFELRLGLPAGWSAQSLKGEDVAEWRTETVDGAPVLVVRLKGQKTGSTQLELAATARRAALDDFTLPVLAPAEVIRHEALLGVKLHPGLEANTKDAGGFQQEDGDTLTRSAPAIFTERADLAFRYRDAAAPAVLAFKSRAAQVSVEVLTLLEALEQSTRHTWTLAFDVAYAATDRFVLALPRAVAETVRFVDPQILEINRDHQPAAAPALPDAEKFVFWEIVLRGEKQGVFEITGSHEQAAMIESGGSARVELMPVHVPGAFQETGQVAVAKAESLEIRSAEAGTLEEMDARELRPPLNLAGAFLAYKYRAPPVSLAVELARNSYFAVPQAIVTHADLVTAAATDRAQTTEAVYWVKNNDLQFLVVRLPAGARLVSEVFVDREPQQPMRREGSDDLLVRLPSGAGRAAFPVRFVFESPSERPGEKLGWLGSLLIHAPELPEAGVLETRHRLYLPEGWSYTGVKGPLTRESAERSWTRARRLLDPLIPAFGPLPESVAQAVWSQPPEVAADTRALYGFQVPRQGRLETLRRLGPPAQVSVSFRLKKLGFALEALAFLGVLLGGMACARRPAAQKLLLLAGAGFGALLLTGLLGAANAQVALAAMLAAGLLALLWVSVILWSALAAWRRKAPPNPRAGGGAATPGGPAVQSGPTSQTGQTRPTGPPPSAPTTTENPPPPVP
;
A
#
# COMPACT_ATOMS: atom_id res chain seq x y z
N MET A 1 54.16 30.99 -40.82
CA MET A 1 53.53 30.77 -42.14
C MET A 1 52.39 29.78 -41.98
N ARG A 2 51.27 29.98 -42.71
CA ARG A 2 50.17 29.02 -42.96
C ARG A 2 49.35 28.48 -41.75
N SER A 3 48.07 28.22 -42.04
CA SER A 3 47.05 27.47 -41.29
C SER A 3 47.15 25.96 -41.67
N PRO A 4 46.32 24.98 -41.18
CA PRO A 4 44.99 24.99 -40.54
C PRO A 4 44.97 24.49 -39.07
N TRP A 5 43.95 24.71 -38.22
CA TRP A 5 42.50 24.44 -38.31
C TRP A 5 42.12 22.94 -38.44
N PHE A 6 41.99 22.26 -37.30
CA PHE A 6 40.95 21.24 -37.06
C PHE A 6 40.74 21.09 -35.54
N LEU A 7 39.50 20.90 -35.10
CA LEU A 7 39.12 20.83 -33.68
C LEU A 7 38.23 19.60 -33.49
N VAL A 8 38.60 18.72 -32.54
CA VAL A 8 37.84 17.51 -32.21
C VAL A 8 36.77 17.84 -31.18
N LEU A 9 35.56 17.34 -31.40
CA LEU A 9 34.41 17.58 -30.52
C LEU A 9 33.75 16.22 -30.20
N SER A 10 33.77 15.83 -28.93
CA SER A 10 33.37 14.47 -28.50
C SER A 10 32.56 14.50 -27.21
N GLY A 11 31.35 13.92 -27.27
CA GLY A 11 30.66 13.37 -26.09
C GLY A 11 29.97 14.37 -25.16
N LEU A 12 28.75 14.78 -25.50
CA LEU A 12 27.72 15.06 -24.50
C LEU A 12 26.40 14.41 -24.92
N THR A 13 25.91 13.49 -24.10
CA THR A 13 24.67 12.74 -24.29
C THR A 13 23.50 13.45 -23.63
N PHE A 14 22.44 13.76 -24.39
CA PHE A 14 21.19 14.22 -23.80
C PHE A 14 20.37 13.04 -23.26
N SER A 15 20.31 12.91 -21.93
CA SER A 15 19.35 12.05 -21.23
C SER A 15 17.98 12.73 -21.16
N ALA A 16 16.92 12.02 -21.51
CA ALA A 16 15.56 12.57 -21.48
C ALA A 16 15.03 12.79 -20.05
N TRP A 17 14.25 13.86 -19.85
CA TRP A 17 13.38 14.06 -18.69
C TRP A 17 11.92 13.89 -19.13
N PRO A 18 11.09 13.09 -18.42
CA PRO A 18 9.65 13.04 -18.67
C PRO A 18 8.92 14.20 -17.97
N LEU A 19 8.03 14.89 -18.68
CA LEU A 19 7.00 15.70 -18.01
C LEU A 19 5.88 14.77 -17.55
N ALA A 20 5.65 14.72 -16.23
CA ALA A 20 4.40 14.19 -15.68
C ALA A 20 3.41 15.35 -15.51
N ALA A 21 2.35 15.36 -16.32
CA ALA A 21 1.19 16.22 -16.08
C ALA A 21 0.18 15.45 -15.23
N GLN A 22 -0.25 16.03 -14.11
CA GLN A 22 -1.21 15.42 -13.19
C GLN A 22 -2.45 16.31 -13.14
N GLU A 23 -3.60 15.76 -13.57
CA GLU A 23 -4.87 16.48 -13.56
C GLU A 23 -5.45 16.50 -12.13
N ASN A 24 -5.80 17.70 -11.65
CA ASN A 24 -6.56 17.86 -10.40
C ASN A 24 -8.07 17.84 -10.70
N PRO A 25 -8.89 17.08 -9.94
CA PRO A 25 -10.34 17.15 -10.05
C PRO A 25 -10.91 18.45 -9.42
N PRO A 26 -12.10 18.91 -9.85
CA PRO A 26 -12.72 20.14 -9.34
C PRO A 26 -13.36 19.98 -7.93
N PRO A 27 -13.55 21.08 -7.19
CA PRO A 27 -14.10 21.06 -5.83
C PRO A 27 -15.64 20.92 -5.77
N PRO A 28 -16.21 20.41 -4.65
CA PRO A 28 -17.65 20.35 -4.42
C PRO A 28 -18.26 21.69 -3.94
N PRO A 29 -19.58 21.91 -4.13
CA PRO A 29 -20.30 23.12 -3.67
C PRO A 29 -20.73 23.06 -2.18
N PRO A 30 -21.10 24.20 -1.56
CA PRO A 30 -21.20 24.32 -0.10
C PRO A 30 -22.62 24.20 0.53
N ASP A 31 -22.60 23.63 1.75
CA ASP A 31 -23.36 23.92 2.98
C ASP A 31 -24.91 23.91 3.13
N ALA A 32 -25.27 23.29 4.26
CA ALA A 32 -26.34 23.60 5.24
C ALA A 32 -27.66 22.79 5.21
N PRO A 33 -28.33 22.60 6.39
CA PRO A 33 -27.91 22.83 7.78
C PRO A 33 -27.92 21.53 8.65
N ALA A 34 -27.46 21.64 9.90
CA ALA A 34 -27.46 20.54 10.88
C ALA A 34 -28.76 20.44 11.71
N SER A 35 -29.06 19.24 12.22
CA SER A 35 -30.21 18.97 13.11
C SER A 35 -29.83 19.04 14.60
N PRO A 36 -30.68 19.59 15.49
CA PRO A 36 -30.45 19.60 16.94
C PRO A 36 -30.87 18.26 17.64
N PRO A 37 -30.27 17.88 18.79
CA PRO A 37 -30.49 16.58 19.44
C PRO A 37 -31.26 16.62 20.79
N ALA A 38 -32.06 15.58 21.07
CA ALA A 38 -32.46 15.05 22.40
C ALA A 38 -33.49 13.89 22.22
N ALA A 39 -33.60 12.85 23.05
CA ALA A 39 -32.70 12.23 24.04
C ALA A 39 -33.25 10.83 24.47
N ASN A 40 -32.39 9.94 25.00
CA ASN A 40 -32.71 8.73 25.81
C ASN A 40 -33.47 7.55 25.10
N SER A 41 -33.25 6.26 25.39
CA SER A 41 -32.27 5.56 26.26
C SER A 41 -32.18 4.05 25.95
N ALA A 42 -30.97 3.46 26.09
CA ALA A 42 -30.66 2.01 26.22
C ALA A 42 -31.10 1.04 25.06
N THR A 43 -30.62 -0.19 24.87
CA THR A 43 -29.65 -1.06 25.62
C THR A 43 -28.94 -2.04 24.67
N ALA A 44 -27.78 -2.58 25.06
CA ALA A 44 -27.18 -3.87 24.64
C ALA A 44 -26.61 -4.06 23.20
N GLN A 45 -25.89 -5.18 23.06
CA GLN A 45 -24.90 -5.62 22.04
C GLN A 45 -25.32 -7.02 21.48
N PRO A 46 -24.59 -7.71 20.55
CA PRO A 46 -23.58 -7.29 19.54
C PRO A 46 -23.71 -8.04 18.16
N ALA A 47 -22.68 -7.91 17.30
CA ALA A 47 -22.20 -8.91 16.30
C ALA A 47 -22.98 -9.03 14.96
N ALA A 48 -22.39 -9.41 13.81
CA ALA A 48 -20.99 -9.67 13.42
C ALA A 48 -20.80 -9.46 11.89
N GLN A 49 -19.55 -9.34 11.40
CA GLN A 49 -19.19 -9.77 10.02
C GLN A 49 -17.69 -10.06 9.87
N LEU A 50 -17.35 -11.01 8.98
CA LEU A 50 -15.99 -11.48 8.68
C LEU A 50 -15.77 -11.57 7.16
N VAL A 51 -14.49 -11.47 6.74
CA VAL A 51 -14.08 -11.39 5.34
C VAL A 51 -13.69 -12.78 4.78
N ARG A 52 -13.82 -12.95 3.46
CA ARG A 52 -13.49 -14.19 2.71
C ARG A 52 -11.97 -14.38 2.53
N PRO A 53 -11.55 -15.59 2.13
CA PRO A 53 -11.02 -15.74 0.77
C PRO A 53 -11.79 -16.80 -0.05
N ALA A 54 -11.36 -17.06 -1.29
CA ALA A 54 -11.97 -18.00 -2.23
C ALA A 54 -10.92 -18.98 -2.76
N ASP A 55 -11.34 -20.09 -3.39
CA ASP A 55 -10.71 -20.51 -4.65
C ASP A 55 -11.54 -21.47 -5.54
N VAL A 56 -11.24 -21.44 -6.85
CA VAL A 56 -11.54 -22.35 -7.99
C VAL A 56 -12.96 -22.90 -8.24
N SER A 57 -13.34 -22.98 -9.53
CA SER A 57 -14.58 -23.60 -10.06
C SER A 57 -14.34 -24.25 -11.44
N ALA A 58 -15.00 -25.39 -11.73
CA ALA A 58 -15.21 -25.91 -13.10
C ALA A 58 -16.29 -27.01 -13.19
N ALA A 59 -17.28 -26.81 -14.09
CA ALA A 59 -18.06 -27.78 -14.91
C ALA A 59 -18.62 -29.12 -14.32
N GLN A 60 -19.81 -29.63 -14.68
CA GLN A 60 -20.90 -29.17 -15.57
C GLN A 60 -22.22 -29.95 -15.29
N ASP A 61 -23.38 -29.36 -15.60
CA ASP A 61 -24.70 -29.94 -15.95
C ASP A 61 -24.95 -31.47 -15.77
N LYS A 62 -26.04 -31.97 -15.16
CA LYS A 62 -27.43 -31.45 -15.06
C LYS A 62 -28.23 -32.12 -13.93
N THR A 63 -29.20 -31.40 -13.36
CA THR A 63 -30.11 -31.88 -12.29
C THR A 63 -31.40 -32.52 -12.83
N PRO A 64 -31.95 -33.51 -12.11
CA PRO A 64 -33.37 -33.51 -11.73
C PRO A 64 -33.53 -33.06 -10.27
N VAL A 65 -34.61 -32.34 -9.97
CA VAL A 65 -34.82 -31.65 -8.69
C VAL A 65 -35.11 -32.63 -7.55
N ARG A 66 -34.37 -32.52 -6.44
CA ARG A 66 -34.87 -32.83 -5.09
C ARG A 66 -35.25 -31.51 -4.42
N GLU A 67 -36.46 -31.45 -3.89
CA GLU A 67 -36.95 -30.26 -3.18
C GLU A 67 -36.12 -30.04 -1.90
N ARG A 68 -35.72 -28.80 -1.66
CA ARG A 68 -35.01 -28.41 -0.43
C ARG A 68 -36.02 -27.92 0.60
N GLU A 69 -36.04 -28.59 1.75
CA GLU A 69 -36.69 -28.12 2.97
C GLU A 69 -36.32 -26.65 3.23
N ARG A 70 -37.32 -25.74 3.20
CA ARG A 70 -37.12 -24.31 3.44
C ARG A 70 -37.41 -23.96 4.90
N ARG A 71 -36.35 -23.89 5.70
CA ARG A 71 -36.42 -23.31 7.05
C ARG A 71 -36.46 -21.78 6.93
N VAL A 72 -37.56 -21.18 7.37
CA VAL A 72 -37.75 -19.72 7.42
C VAL A 72 -37.85 -19.32 8.89
N TYR A 73 -36.99 -18.40 9.33
CA TYR A 73 -37.12 -17.78 10.65
C TYR A 73 -38.03 -16.56 10.56
N VAL A 74 -39.11 -16.57 11.34
CA VAL A 74 -40.06 -15.44 11.46
C VAL A 74 -40.01 -14.95 12.91
N PRO A 75 -39.91 -13.63 13.17
CA PRO A 75 -40.04 -13.09 14.52
C PRO A 75 -41.38 -13.49 15.15
N PHE A 76 -41.40 -13.75 16.46
CA PHE A 76 -42.61 -14.25 17.15
C PHE A 76 -43.83 -13.33 16.98
N GLU A 77 -43.60 -12.02 16.89
CA GLU A 77 -44.62 -10.97 16.69
C GLU A 77 -45.25 -10.96 15.29
N ASP A 78 -44.58 -11.55 14.28
CA ASP A 78 -45.10 -11.67 12.91
C ASP A 78 -45.75 -13.04 12.62
N LEU A 79 -45.67 -13.99 13.57
CA LEU A 79 -46.12 -15.36 13.41
C LEU A 79 -47.61 -15.46 13.03
N GLU A 80 -48.45 -14.60 13.61
CA GLU A 80 -49.90 -14.58 13.40
C GLU A 80 -50.29 -14.23 11.94
N LYS A 81 -49.47 -13.45 11.23
CA LYS A 81 -49.72 -13.05 9.84
C LYS A 81 -49.55 -14.20 8.86
N VAL A 82 -48.79 -15.24 9.23
CA VAL A 82 -48.52 -16.41 8.36
C VAL A 82 -49.74 -17.34 8.27
N PHE A 83 -50.65 -17.31 9.24
CA PHE A 83 -51.76 -18.27 9.34
C PHE A 83 -53.10 -17.79 8.73
N GLN A 84 -53.21 -16.55 8.27
CA GLN A 84 -54.51 -15.99 7.84
C GLN A 84 -54.93 -16.38 6.42
N ASP A 85 -54.00 -16.69 5.51
CA ASP A 85 -54.32 -17.02 4.10
C ASP A 85 -54.64 -18.52 3.84
N GLN A 86 -54.32 -19.43 4.76
CA GLN A 86 -54.59 -20.87 4.61
C GLN A 86 -55.12 -21.48 5.91
N GLY A 87 -56.46 -21.52 6.03
CA GLY A 87 -57.14 -21.95 7.25
C GLY A 87 -56.97 -23.43 7.59
N ARG A 88 -56.78 -23.71 8.89
CA ARG A 88 -56.60 -25.02 9.56
C ARG A 88 -55.19 -25.62 9.49
N GLY A 89 -54.33 -25.15 10.40
CA GLY A 89 -53.21 -25.95 10.94
C GLY A 89 -53.46 -26.31 12.41
N VAL A 90 -52.84 -27.38 12.90
CA VAL A 90 -52.79 -27.74 14.33
C VAL A 90 -51.33 -27.77 14.75
N PHE A 91 -50.99 -27.20 15.91
CA PHE A 91 -49.64 -27.26 16.46
C PHE A 91 -49.35 -28.66 17.00
N LEU A 92 -48.36 -29.35 16.42
CA LEU A 92 -47.76 -30.54 17.00
C LEU A 92 -46.35 -30.21 17.53
N PRO A 93 -45.93 -30.76 18.68
CA PRO A 93 -44.53 -30.87 19.03
C PRO A 93 -43.74 -31.56 17.91
N TYR A 94 -42.50 -31.12 17.65
CA TYR A 94 -41.67 -31.66 16.56
C TYR A 94 -41.47 -33.19 16.64
N ARG A 95 -41.51 -33.76 17.85
CA ARG A 95 -41.49 -35.21 18.07
C ARG A 95 -42.73 -35.92 17.51
N GLU A 96 -43.93 -35.41 17.79
CA GLU A 96 -45.18 -36.01 17.30
C GLU A 96 -45.31 -35.87 15.77
N PHE A 97 -44.77 -34.78 15.21
CA PHE A 97 -44.63 -34.65 13.75
C PHE A 97 -43.74 -35.76 13.17
N LEU A 98 -42.58 -36.06 13.77
CA LEU A 98 -41.70 -37.14 13.30
C LEU A 98 -42.35 -38.52 13.47
N GLU A 99 -43.00 -38.79 14.60
CA GLU A 99 -43.67 -40.08 14.85
C GLU A 99 -44.80 -40.33 13.83
N LEU A 100 -45.60 -39.31 13.46
CA LEU A 100 -46.59 -39.42 12.39
C LEU A 100 -45.98 -39.46 10.98
N TRP A 101 -44.86 -38.78 10.75
CA TRP A 101 -44.17 -38.78 9.46
C TRP A 101 -43.59 -40.17 9.13
N ASP A 102 -42.98 -40.82 10.10
CA ASP A 102 -42.47 -42.18 9.96
C ASP A 102 -43.61 -43.20 9.81
N GLU A 103 -44.74 -43.04 10.53
CA GLU A 103 -45.92 -43.92 10.38
C GLU A 103 -46.60 -43.76 9.00
N LEU A 104 -46.58 -42.56 8.40
CA LEU A 104 -47.21 -42.30 7.10
C LEU A 104 -46.32 -42.62 5.89
N THR A 105 -44.99 -42.53 6.01
CA THR A 105 -44.07 -42.78 4.88
C THR A 105 -43.80 -44.26 4.63
N LEU A 106 -43.92 -45.13 5.64
CA LEU A 106 -43.63 -46.57 5.55
C LEU A 106 -44.71 -47.44 4.86
N ARG A 107 -45.81 -46.86 4.35
CA ARG A 107 -47.01 -47.61 3.91
C ARG A 107 -47.51 -47.35 2.48
N ARG A 108 -46.67 -46.84 1.56
CA ARG A 108 -47.18 -46.39 0.24
C ARG A 108 -46.31 -46.55 -1.02
N GLU A 109 -45.20 -47.30 -1.01
CA GLU A 109 -44.31 -47.46 -2.20
C GLU A 109 -44.11 -48.92 -2.72
N GLU A 110 -44.72 -49.94 -2.10
CA GLU A 110 -44.40 -51.35 -2.41
C GLU A 110 -45.32 -52.05 -3.44
N ASP A 111 -46.58 -51.64 -3.63
CA ASP A 111 -47.58 -52.47 -4.33
C ASP A 111 -47.50 -52.53 -5.88
N ASP A 112 -46.68 -51.69 -6.54
CA ASP A 112 -46.71 -51.53 -8.01
C ASP A 112 -45.32 -51.59 -8.69
N LYS A 113 -44.45 -52.48 -8.18
CA LYS A 113 -43.21 -52.91 -8.87
C LYS A 113 -43.24 -54.42 -9.06
N PRO A 114 -42.97 -54.96 -10.27
CA PRO A 114 -42.92 -56.41 -10.46
C PRO A 114 -41.80 -57.01 -9.60
N PRO A 115 -42.03 -58.15 -8.93
CA PRO A 115 -41.10 -58.72 -7.97
C PRO A 115 -39.78 -59.13 -8.65
N PRO A 116 -38.63 -58.98 -7.97
CA PRO A 116 -37.30 -59.23 -8.57
C PRO A 116 -37.04 -60.72 -8.91
N ALA A 117 -37.91 -61.63 -8.46
CA ALA A 117 -37.98 -63.01 -8.90
C ALA A 117 -39.45 -63.41 -9.13
N ALA A 118 -39.72 -64.23 -10.15
CA ALA A 118 -41.08 -64.69 -10.46
C ALA A 118 -41.64 -65.68 -9.42
N ALA A 119 -40.75 -66.43 -8.76
CA ALA A 119 -41.05 -67.36 -7.68
C ALA A 119 -39.82 -67.52 -6.76
N ALA A 120 -40.03 -67.96 -5.52
CA ALA A 120 -38.96 -68.26 -4.56
C ALA A 120 -39.33 -69.40 -3.60
N LEU A 121 -38.33 -70.00 -2.95
CA LEU A 121 -38.53 -70.94 -1.84
C LEU A 121 -38.50 -70.17 -0.52
N THR A 122 -39.65 -70.01 0.13
CA THR A 122 -39.78 -69.14 1.32
C THR A 122 -39.34 -69.85 2.60
N HIS A 123 -39.68 -71.13 2.73
CA HIS A 123 -39.31 -71.96 3.88
C HIS A 123 -38.87 -73.37 3.46
N ALA A 124 -37.91 -73.93 4.18
CA ALA A 124 -37.47 -75.30 4.01
C ALA A 124 -37.09 -75.94 5.36
N GLU A 125 -37.76 -77.01 5.75
CA GLU A 125 -37.42 -77.82 6.92
C GLU A 125 -36.97 -79.21 6.48
N TYR A 126 -35.83 -79.65 7.01
CA TYR A 126 -35.20 -80.94 6.71
C TYR A 126 -35.04 -81.73 8.01
N THR A 127 -35.64 -82.92 8.08
CA THR A 127 -35.44 -83.89 9.16
C THR A 127 -34.61 -85.05 8.64
N GLY A 128 -33.62 -85.50 9.40
CA GLY A 128 -32.64 -86.47 8.91
C GLY A 128 -32.16 -87.50 9.92
N ARG A 129 -31.68 -88.63 9.41
CA ARG A 129 -31.00 -89.67 10.19
C ARG A 129 -29.74 -90.12 9.48
N VAL A 130 -28.61 -90.11 10.20
CA VAL A 130 -27.36 -90.71 9.72
C VAL A 130 -27.42 -92.22 9.97
N GLU A 131 -27.20 -92.99 8.92
CA GLU A 131 -27.13 -94.46 8.91
C GLU A 131 -25.82 -94.90 8.24
N ASP A 132 -25.43 -96.16 8.40
CA ASP A 132 -24.13 -96.67 7.91
C ASP A 132 -23.91 -96.50 6.39
N SER A 133 -24.99 -96.37 5.62
CA SER A 133 -24.97 -96.19 4.17
C SER A 133 -25.10 -94.72 3.70
N GLY A 134 -25.39 -93.78 4.60
CA GLY A 134 -25.57 -92.36 4.26
C GLY A 134 -26.53 -91.61 5.19
N LEU A 135 -26.80 -90.35 4.85
CA LEU A 135 -27.81 -89.52 5.51
C LEU A 135 -29.12 -89.58 4.71
N VAL A 136 -30.17 -90.11 5.33
CA VAL A 136 -31.55 -90.05 4.80
C VAL A 136 -32.19 -88.75 5.28
N LEU A 137 -32.86 -88.03 4.38
CA LEU A 137 -33.55 -86.76 4.64
C LEU A 137 -35.01 -86.84 4.19
N GLU A 138 -35.90 -86.32 5.02
CA GLU A 138 -37.25 -85.91 4.63
C GLU A 138 -37.31 -84.38 4.67
N ALA A 139 -37.82 -83.78 3.60
CA ALA A 139 -37.83 -82.33 3.41
C ALA A 139 -39.27 -81.84 3.20
N ARG A 140 -39.69 -80.85 3.99
CA ARG A 140 -40.93 -80.10 3.79
C ARG A 140 -40.60 -78.68 3.37
N LEU A 141 -41.11 -78.29 2.21
CA LEU A 141 -40.63 -77.14 1.45
C LEU A 141 -41.83 -76.29 1.00
N THR A 142 -41.71 -74.98 1.14
CA THR A 142 -42.76 -74.02 0.79
C THR A 142 -42.24 -73.12 -0.33
N ALA A 143 -42.82 -73.25 -1.52
CA ALA A 143 -42.50 -72.43 -2.69
C ALA A 143 -43.64 -71.45 -2.99
N GLU A 144 -43.31 -70.19 -3.22
CA GLU A 144 -44.30 -69.16 -3.56
C GLU A 144 -44.03 -68.63 -4.98
N SER A 145 -45.08 -68.60 -5.81
CA SER A 145 -45.08 -67.92 -7.11
C SER A 145 -45.70 -66.55 -6.93
N PHE A 146 -45.02 -65.49 -7.36
CA PHE A 146 -45.51 -64.12 -7.23
C PHE A 146 -46.22 -63.62 -8.50
N VAL A 147 -46.00 -64.29 -9.63
CA VAL A 147 -46.64 -64.02 -10.93
C VAL A 147 -47.74 -65.03 -11.26
N GLU A 148 -48.68 -64.62 -12.11
CA GLU A 148 -49.73 -65.50 -12.65
C GLU A 148 -49.22 -66.33 -13.83
N GLY A 149 -49.76 -67.55 -13.98
CA GLY A 149 -49.32 -68.52 -14.99
C GLY A 149 -48.16 -69.42 -14.55
N TRP A 150 -47.80 -70.38 -15.40
CA TRP A 150 -46.77 -71.38 -15.10
C TRP A 150 -45.36 -70.75 -15.02
N THR A 151 -44.72 -70.93 -13.88
CA THR A 151 -43.37 -70.40 -13.58
C THR A 151 -42.41 -71.54 -13.23
N SER A 152 -41.19 -71.50 -13.75
CA SER A 152 -40.13 -72.45 -13.39
C SER A 152 -39.24 -71.86 -12.30
N LEU A 153 -39.15 -72.54 -11.15
CA LEU A 153 -38.22 -72.26 -10.07
C LEU A 153 -37.04 -73.24 -10.16
N PRO A 154 -35.81 -72.80 -10.49
CA PRO A 154 -34.64 -73.67 -10.44
C PRO A 154 -34.46 -74.23 -9.04
N PHE A 155 -34.56 -75.55 -8.88
CA PHE A 155 -34.74 -76.15 -7.57
C PHE A 155 -33.44 -76.74 -7.02
N MET A 156 -32.85 -77.72 -7.70
CA MET A 156 -31.68 -78.45 -7.20
C MET A 156 -30.63 -78.65 -8.31
N GLY A 157 -29.36 -78.38 -8.00
CA GLY A 157 -28.25 -78.59 -8.94
C GLY A 157 -27.65 -80.00 -8.88
N LYS A 158 -26.77 -80.31 -9.83
CA LYS A 158 -26.10 -81.62 -10.04
C LYS A 158 -25.48 -82.28 -8.80
N ASN A 159 -25.06 -81.49 -7.80
CA ASN A 159 -24.42 -81.99 -6.58
C ASN A 159 -25.39 -82.13 -5.38
N GLY A 160 -26.69 -81.90 -5.58
CA GLY A 160 -27.71 -82.04 -4.54
C GLY A 160 -27.98 -83.50 -4.12
N PRO A 161 -28.65 -83.70 -2.97
CA PRO A 161 -29.02 -85.04 -2.50
C PRO A 161 -30.00 -85.73 -3.47
N GLY A 162 -29.84 -87.04 -3.65
CA GLY A 162 -30.66 -87.81 -4.58
C GLY A 162 -32.09 -87.97 -4.09
N ILE A 163 -33.06 -87.43 -4.83
CA ILE A 163 -34.49 -87.50 -4.51
C ILE A 163 -35.02 -88.91 -4.85
N SER A 164 -35.62 -89.59 -3.88
CA SER A 164 -36.22 -90.93 -4.00
C SER A 164 -37.75 -90.91 -4.06
N GLU A 165 -38.41 -90.01 -3.32
CA GLU A 165 -39.84 -89.74 -3.41
C GLU A 165 -40.10 -88.23 -3.51
N ALA A 166 -41.18 -87.85 -4.22
CA ALA A 166 -41.62 -86.46 -4.32
C ALA A 166 -43.16 -86.37 -4.30
N ARG A 167 -43.68 -85.47 -3.45
CA ARG A 167 -45.11 -85.12 -3.35
C ARG A 167 -45.24 -83.60 -3.51
N THR A 168 -45.56 -83.15 -4.72
CA THR A 168 -45.50 -81.73 -5.13
C THR A 168 -46.87 -81.04 -5.22
N GLY A 169 -47.96 -81.72 -4.87
CA GLY A 169 -49.32 -81.17 -4.92
C GLY A 169 -49.73 -80.82 -6.35
N ARG A 170 -49.88 -79.51 -6.64
CA ARG A 170 -50.15 -78.99 -7.99
C ARG A 170 -48.90 -78.54 -8.75
N ALA A 171 -47.75 -78.44 -8.07
CA ALA A 171 -46.47 -78.19 -8.72
C ALA A 171 -45.94 -79.48 -9.37
N VAL A 172 -45.02 -79.35 -10.34
CA VAL A 172 -44.43 -80.50 -11.05
C VAL A 172 -42.91 -80.41 -10.96
N LEU A 173 -42.28 -81.45 -10.40
CA LEU A 173 -40.83 -81.58 -10.38
C LEU A 173 -40.33 -82.07 -11.75
N SER A 174 -39.67 -81.18 -12.50
CA SER A 174 -39.08 -81.46 -13.81
C SER A 174 -37.60 -81.82 -13.64
N ARG A 175 -37.14 -82.90 -14.29
CA ARG A 175 -35.74 -83.33 -14.22
C ARG A 175 -34.95 -82.82 -15.42
N ARG A 176 -33.88 -82.07 -15.15
CA ARG A 176 -32.93 -81.53 -16.13
C ARG A 176 -31.64 -82.38 -16.17
N ALA A 177 -30.75 -82.15 -17.13
CA ALA A 177 -29.52 -82.94 -17.28
C ALA A 177 -28.47 -82.64 -16.18
N ASP A 178 -28.58 -81.47 -15.54
CA ASP A 178 -27.67 -80.92 -14.53
C ASP A 178 -28.39 -80.55 -13.21
N GLY A 179 -29.61 -81.06 -13.00
CA GLY A 179 -30.41 -80.75 -11.82
C GLY A 179 -31.89 -81.12 -11.93
N ALA A 180 -32.72 -80.50 -11.10
CA ALA A 180 -34.17 -80.52 -11.19
C ALA A 180 -34.73 -79.10 -10.97
N ASP A 181 -35.85 -78.81 -11.62
CA ASP A 181 -36.58 -77.54 -11.55
C ASP A 181 -38.01 -77.81 -11.10
N LEU A 182 -38.59 -76.90 -10.32
CA LEU A 182 -39.96 -77.00 -9.83
C LEU A 182 -40.89 -76.06 -10.63
N LEU A 183 -41.81 -76.65 -11.38
CA LEU A 183 -42.81 -75.90 -12.15
C LEU A 183 -44.02 -75.59 -11.27
N LEU A 184 -44.24 -74.31 -10.97
CA LEU A 184 -45.37 -73.81 -10.19
C LEU A 184 -46.49 -73.34 -11.15
N PRO A 185 -47.75 -73.73 -10.97
CA PRO A 185 -48.83 -73.49 -11.94
C PRO A 185 -49.44 -72.08 -11.94
N GLY A 186 -49.11 -71.23 -10.97
CA GLY A 186 -49.67 -69.89 -10.83
C GLY A 186 -49.42 -69.27 -9.45
N LYS A 187 -49.79 -67.98 -9.33
CA LYS A 187 -49.56 -67.13 -8.15
C LYS A 187 -50.09 -67.76 -6.86
N GLY A 188 -49.33 -67.63 -5.77
CA GLY A 188 -49.62 -68.18 -4.46
C GLY A 188 -48.62 -69.24 -3.99
N VAL A 189 -48.91 -69.80 -2.82
CA VAL A 189 -48.04 -70.72 -2.08
C VAL A 189 -48.35 -72.18 -2.43
N HIS A 190 -47.29 -72.98 -2.61
CA HIS A 190 -47.32 -74.41 -2.92
C HIS A 190 -46.43 -75.16 -1.92
N GLU A 191 -46.97 -76.19 -1.26
CA GLU A 191 -46.19 -77.09 -0.41
C GLU A 191 -45.68 -78.31 -1.18
N ILE A 192 -44.44 -78.71 -0.89
CA ILE A 192 -43.75 -79.84 -1.48
C ILE A 192 -43.12 -80.68 -0.37
N THR A 193 -43.27 -82.00 -0.43
CA THR A 193 -42.56 -82.93 0.45
C THR A 193 -41.68 -83.87 -0.38
N LEU A 194 -40.39 -83.96 -0.04
CA LEU A 194 -39.43 -84.83 -0.73
C LEU A 194 -38.78 -85.80 0.26
N LYS A 195 -38.43 -87.00 -0.23
CA LYS A 195 -37.49 -87.90 0.45
C LYS A 195 -36.19 -87.94 -0.35
N MET A 196 -35.06 -87.79 0.32
CA MET A 196 -33.76 -87.55 -0.31
C MET A 196 -32.64 -88.30 0.41
N HIS A 197 -31.54 -88.57 -0.29
CA HIS A 197 -30.39 -89.31 0.26
C HIS A 197 -29.08 -88.60 -0.07
N ALA A 198 -28.20 -88.46 0.92
CA ALA A 198 -26.88 -87.84 0.79
C ALA A 198 -25.76 -88.79 1.27
N PRO A 199 -24.60 -88.83 0.60
CA PRO A 199 -23.48 -89.67 1.02
C PRO A 199 -22.78 -89.08 2.27
N ALA A 200 -22.80 -89.81 3.38
CA ALA A 200 -22.00 -89.52 4.56
C ALA A 200 -20.63 -90.23 4.46
N ARG A 201 -19.55 -89.57 4.91
CA ARG A 201 -18.21 -90.17 5.00
C ARG A 201 -17.80 -90.30 6.46
N HIS A 202 -17.58 -91.53 6.91
CA HIS A 202 -17.09 -91.82 8.26
C HIS A 202 -15.57 -92.00 8.27
N SER A 203 -14.91 -91.56 9.35
CA SER A 203 -13.46 -91.59 9.51
C SER A 203 -13.10 -91.70 11.00
N GLY A 204 -12.81 -92.92 11.46
CA GLY A 204 -12.62 -93.19 12.89
C GLY A 204 -13.90 -92.97 13.69
N SER A 205 -13.80 -92.31 14.84
CA SER A 205 -14.94 -91.91 15.68
C SER A 205 -15.60 -90.59 15.25
N GLY A 206 -15.41 -90.17 14.00
CA GLY A 206 -15.99 -88.96 13.43
C GLY A 206 -16.61 -89.20 12.05
N GLY A 207 -17.42 -88.25 11.61
CA GLY A 207 -18.09 -88.29 10.32
C GLY A 207 -18.23 -86.91 9.69
N ARG A 208 -18.50 -86.88 8.39
CA ARG A 208 -18.72 -85.67 7.60
C ARG A 208 -19.76 -85.94 6.54
N VAL A 209 -20.76 -85.06 6.46
CA VAL A 209 -21.71 -85.00 5.34
C VAL A 209 -21.55 -83.66 4.63
N THR A 210 -22.01 -83.60 3.38
CA THR A 210 -21.95 -82.39 2.55
C THR A 210 -23.24 -82.31 1.75
N LEU A 211 -23.95 -81.20 1.90
CA LEU A 211 -25.35 -81.04 1.51
C LEU A 211 -25.51 -79.79 0.65
N ALA A 212 -25.71 -79.98 -0.65
CA ALA A 212 -26.14 -78.91 -1.55
C ALA A 212 -27.68 -78.84 -1.58
N LEU A 213 -28.25 -78.11 -0.62
CA LEU A 213 -29.70 -77.94 -0.45
C LEU A 213 -30.22 -76.77 -1.32
N PRO A 214 -31.50 -76.79 -1.74
CA PRO A 214 -32.10 -75.68 -2.48
C PRO A 214 -32.10 -74.40 -1.61
N PRO A 215 -31.76 -73.23 -2.16
CA PRO A 215 -31.70 -71.99 -1.39
C PRO A 215 -33.12 -71.54 -1.02
N ALA A 216 -33.36 -71.35 0.28
CA ALA A 216 -34.62 -70.85 0.84
C ALA A 216 -34.40 -69.58 1.67
N GLY A 217 -35.48 -68.82 1.91
CA GLY A 217 -35.48 -67.67 2.81
C GLY A 217 -35.06 -68.03 4.24
N VAL A 218 -35.55 -69.16 4.76
CA VAL A 218 -35.03 -69.83 5.95
C VAL A 218 -34.98 -71.34 5.70
N SER A 219 -33.80 -71.95 5.87
CA SER A 219 -33.64 -73.40 5.94
C SER A 219 -33.36 -73.85 7.38
N ARG A 220 -34.07 -74.87 7.86
CA ARG A 220 -33.76 -75.58 9.12
C ARG A 220 -33.38 -77.02 8.83
N LEU A 221 -32.27 -77.49 9.38
CA LEU A 221 -31.87 -78.90 9.35
C LEU A 221 -31.79 -79.45 10.77
N THR A 222 -32.55 -80.52 11.02
CA THR A 222 -32.49 -81.33 12.24
C THR A 222 -32.06 -82.74 11.84
N MET A 223 -30.91 -83.23 12.31
CA MET A 223 -30.46 -84.61 12.06
C MET A 223 -30.12 -85.36 13.35
N THR A 224 -30.47 -86.64 13.40
CA THR A 224 -30.02 -87.57 14.44
C THR A 224 -28.75 -88.29 13.99
N VAL A 225 -27.67 -88.17 14.76
CA VAL A 225 -26.37 -88.80 14.52
C VAL A 225 -26.10 -89.83 15.62
N PRO A 226 -25.77 -91.10 15.31
CA PRO A 226 -25.45 -92.10 16.32
C PRO A 226 -24.25 -91.71 17.20
N GLY A 227 -24.35 -91.97 18.51
CA GLY A 227 -23.33 -91.65 19.51
C GLY A 227 -23.63 -90.39 20.34
N THR A 228 -22.89 -90.25 21.44
CA THR A 228 -22.89 -89.10 22.37
C THR A 228 -21.46 -88.57 22.55
N GLY A 229 -21.29 -87.41 23.16
CA GLY A 229 -19.99 -86.76 23.34
C GLY A 229 -19.38 -86.16 22.06
N LEU A 230 -20.18 -85.99 21.00
CA LEU A 230 -19.74 -85.41 19.74
C LEU A 230 -19.63 -83.88 19.82
N ALA A 231 -18.51 -83.34 19.36
CA ALA A 231 -18.38 -81.94 18.96
C ALA A 231 -18.72 -81.82 17.47
N PHE A 232 -19.47 -80.78 17.09
CA PHE A 232 -19.90 -80.52 15.71
C PHE A 232 -19.25 -79.24 15.16
N GLU A 233 -18.90 -79.27 13.87
CA GLU A 233 -18.41 -78.14 13.10
C GLU A 233 -19.24 -77.96 11.83
N THR A 234 -19.56 -76.71 11.50
CA THR A 234 -20.33 -76.31 10.31
C THR A 234 -19.47 -75.42 9.41
N THR A 235 -19.57 -75.60 8.09
CA THR A 235 -18.91 -74.75 7.10
C THR A 235 -19.85 -74.49 5.91
N PRO A 236 -20.24 -73.23 5.64
CA PRO A 236 -19.92 -72.01 6.39
C PRO A 236 -20.45 -72.05 7.85
N ALA A 237 -19.77 -71.32 8.74
CA ALA A 237 -20.05 -71.38 10.17
C ALA A 237 -21.49 -70.91 10.48
N ALA A 238 -22.27 -71.81 11.08
CA ALA A 238 -23.68 -71.61 11.41
C ALA A 238 -23.96 -71.93 12.88
N ALA A 239 -24.86 -71.14 13.48
CA ALA A 239 -25.34 -71.37 14.84
C ALA A 239 -26.19 -72.65 14.87
N HIS A 240 -25.76 -73.61 15.70
CA HIS A 240 -26.36 -74.92 15.84
C HIS A 240 -26.46 -75.32 17.31
N THR A 241 -27.40 -76.20 17.61
CA THR A 241 -27.51 -76.89 18.90
C THR A 241 -27.28 -78.39 18.68
N ALA A 242 -26.56 -79.02 19.60
CA ALA A 242 -26.40 -80.46 19.67
C ALA A 242 -26.91 -80.92 21.04
N GLU A 243 -27.95 -81.75 21.04
CA GLU A 243 -28.62 -82.24 22.25
C GLU A 243 -28.53 -83.77 22.29
N GLU A 244 -28.09 -84.34 23.40
CA GLU A 244 -27.90 -85.78 23.54
C GLU A 244 -29.21 -86.44 24.01
N ASP A 245 -29.80 -87.28 23.16
CA ASP A 245 -30.93 -88.11 23.58
C ASP A 245 -30.41 -89.34 24.34
N ALA A 246 -30.36 -89.19 25.67
CA ALA A 246 -29.99 -90.24 26.61
C ALA A 246 -30.89 -91.50 26.51
N THR A 247 -32.05 -91.42 25.85
CA THR A 247 -32.98 -92.54 25.63
C THR A 247 -32.58 -93.41 24.44
N THR A 248 -31.93 -92.84 23.41
CA THR A 248 -31.56 -93.56 22.18
C THR A 248 -30.04 -93.66 21.94
N GLY A 249 -29.22 -92.96 22.72
CA GLY A 249 -27.75 -93.00 22.58
C GLY A 249 -27.25 -92.27 21.32
N ALA A 250 -28.00 -91.27 20.86
CA ALA A 250 -27.72 -90.48 19.67
C ALA A 250 -27.76 -88.97 19.98
N THR A 251 -27.03 -88.19 19.20
CA THR A 251 -27.03 -86.72 19.32
C THR A 251 -27.93 -86.13 18.23
N VAL A 252 -28.87 -85.28 18.64
CA VAL A 252 -29.74 -84.50 17.74
C VAL A 252 -29.07 -83.16 17.47
N PHE A 253 -28.60 -82.98 16.25
CA PHE A 253 -28.07 -81.73 15.74
C PHE A 253 -29.18 -80.92 15.07
N SER A 254 -29.39 -79.66 15.47
CA SER A 254 -30.33 -78.71 14.86
C SER A 254 -29.59 -77.43 14.48
N SER A 255 -29.66 -77.03 13.21
CA SER A 255 -29.00 -75.83 12.68
C SER A 255 -29.91 -75.07 11.72
N PHE A 256 -29.76 -73.75 11.69
CA PHE A 256 -30.40 -72.89 10.69
C PHE A 256 -29.38 -72.42 9.66
N PHE A 257 -29.79 -72.40 8.38
CA PHE A 257 -28.96 -72.01 7.24
C PHE A 257 -29.70 -71.01 6.36
N GLY A 258 -28.98 -70.03 5.83
CA GLY A 258 -29.49 -69.10 4.82
C GLY A 258 -29.39 -69.67 3.40
N SER A 259 -29.37 -68.78 2.40
CA SER A 259 -29.30 -69.10 0.96
C SER A 259 -27.95 -69.65 0.46
N SER A 260 -27.14 -70.25 1.34
CA SER A 260 -25.87 -70.90 1.00
C SER A 260 -26.10 -72.22 0.26
N ALA A 261 -25.56 -72.34 -0.97
CA ALA A 261 -25.80 -73.49 -1.85
C ALA A 261 -25.08 -74.80 -1.48
N GLU A 262 -24.17 -74.79 -0.49
CA GLU A 262 -23.49 -75.99 0.01
C GLU A 262 -23.20 -75.85 1.52
N GLN A 263 -23.51 -76.89 2.28
CA GLN A 263 -23.30 -76.97 3.72
C GLN A 263 -22.51 -78.23 4.07
N VAL A 264 -21.35 -78.04 4.70
CA VAL A 264 -20.53 -79.12 5.25
C VAL A 264 -20.79 -79.20 6.75
N ILE A 265 -21.09 -80.41 7.23
CA ILE A 265 -21.29 -80.69 8.65
C ILE A 265 -20.39 -81.86 9.00
N SER A 266 -19.52 -81.67 9.99
CA SER A 266 -18.63 -82.71 10.50
C SER A 266 -18.73 -82.84 12.02
N TRP A 267 -18.55 -84.05 12.53
CA TRP A 267 -18.60 -84.38 13.95
C TRP A 267 -17.43 -85.28 14.35
N SER A 268 -16.96 -85.14 15.59
CA SER A 268 -15.88 -85.94 16.16
C SER A 268 -15.97 -86.01 17.68
N ALA A 269 -15.28 -86.97 18.31
CA ALA A 269 -15.25 -87.09 19.77
C ALA A 269 -14.51 -85.90 20.41
N ARG A 270 -15.09 -85.35 21.48
CA ARG A 270 -14.60 -84.14 22.16
C ARG A 270 -13.25 -84.35 22.86
N GLU A 271 -12.20 -83.69 22.37
CA GLU A 271 -10.84 -83.78 22.95
C GLU A 271 -10.72 -82.99 24.27
N VAL A 272 -10.10 -83.61 25.28
CA VAL A 272 -9.86 -83.01 26.61
C VAL A 272 -8.38 -82.66 26.74
N VAL A 273 -8.04 -81.39 26.49
CA VAL A 273 -6.68 -80.86 26.64
C VAL A 273 -6.43 -80.42 28.08
N ALA A 274 -5.31 -80.84 28.66
CA ALA A 274 -4.96 -80.52 30.04
C ALA A 274 -4.73 -79.00 30.26
N GLU A 275 -5.30 -78.45 31.33
CA GLU A 275 -5.23 -77.03 31.64
C GLU A 275 -3.81 -76.60 32.04
N MET A 276 -3.29 -75.57 31.37
CA MET A 276 -2.14 -74.80 31.84
C MET A 276 -2.62 -73.49 32.49
N PRO A 277 -2.01 -73.05 33.61
CA PRO A 277 -2.40 -71.81 34.26
C PRO A 277 -2.19 -70.59 33.34
N PRO A 278 -3.05 -69.56 33.43
CA PRO A 278 -2.97 -68.39 32.56
C PRO A 278 -1.74 -67.55 32.84
N LEU A 279 -1.15 -67.00 31.77
CA LEU A 279 -0.02 -66.08 31.84
C LEU A 279 -0.48 -64.69 31.37
N ILE A 280 -0.70 -63.78 32.33
CA ILE A 280 -1.11 -62.41 32.06
C ILE A 280 0.06 -61.47 32.40
N LEU A 281 0.42 -60.60 31.46
CA LEU A 281 1.21 -59.39 31.74
C LEU A 281 0.27 -58.18 31.78
N ALA A 282 0.53 -57.22 32.65
CA ALA A 282 -0.24 -55.98 32.71
C ALA A 282 0.64 -54.74 32.72
N GLU A 283 0.13 -53.67 32.12
CA GLU A 283 0.74 -52.35 32.13
C GLU A 283 -0.34 -51.31 32.49
N MET A 284 -0.07 -50.46 33.46
CA MET A 284 -1.02 -49.45 33.96
C MET A 284 -0.46 -48.03 33.83
N ARG A 285 -1.33 -47.09 33.51
CA ARG A 285 -1.06 -45.65 33.60
C ARG A 285 -2.10 -45.04 34.53
N LEU A 286 -1.64 -44.31 35.54
CA LEU A 286 -2.50 -43.49 36.41
C LEU A 286 -2.25 -42.02 36.07
N ASP A 287 -3.30 -41.26 35.77
CA ASP A 287 -3.29 -39.79 35.83
C ASP A 287 -4.17 -39.38 37.01
N THR A 288 -3.54 -38.88 38.08
CA THR A 288 -4.19 -38.46 39.33
C THR A 288 -4.19 -36.93 39.45
N LEU A 289 -5.34 -36.36 39.79
CA LEU A 289 -5.53 -34.94 40.09
C LEU A 289 -5.92 -34.76 41.56
N ILE A 290 -5.11 -34.01 42.30
CA ILE A 290 -5.40 -33.54 43.65
C ILE A 290 -6.17 -32.21 43.53
N GLY A 291 -7.47 -32.22 43.82
CA GLY A 291 -8.30 -31.03 43.94
C GLY A 291 -8.53 -30.62 45.40
N ALA A 292 -9.13 -29.46 45.64
CA ALA A 292 -9.32 -28.92 47.00
C ALA A 292 -10.21 -29.78 47.92
N GLY A 293 -11.11 -30.60 47.38
CA GLY A 293 -12.02 -31.48 48.15
C GLY A 293 -12.06 -32.94 47.71
N ALA A 294 -11.33 -33.33 46.65
CA ALA A 294 -11.35 -34.69 46.11
C ALA A 294 -10.05 -35.04 45.37
N LEU A 295 -9.74 -36.33 45.34
CA LEU A 295 -8.66 -36.93 44.57
C LEU A 295 -9.26 -37.75 43.42
N THR A 296 -9.28 -37.22 42.21
CA THR A 296 -9.78 -37.95 41.04
C THR A 296 -8.63 -38.65 40.32
N THR A 297 -8.71 -39.96 40.10
CA THR A 297 -7.70 -40.73 39.36
C THR A 297 -8.29 -41.49 38.18
N ARG A 298 -7.68 -41.32 36.99
CA ARG A 298 -7.96 -42.14 35.81
C ARG A 298 -6.88 -43.22 35.69
N ALA A 299 -7.29 -44.48 35.69
CA ALA A 299 -6.43 -45.63 35.53
C ALA A 299 -6.68 -46.31 34.17
N ASP A 300 -5.75 -46.13 33.23
CA ASP A 300 -5.71 -46.83 31.95
C ASP A 300 -4.89 -48.11 32.10
N ILE A 301 -5.54 -49.27 32.02
CA ILE A 301 -4.91 -50.58 32.24
C ILE A 301 -5.00 -51.40 30.96
N THR A 302 -3.86 -51.95 30.55
CA THR A 302 -3.74 -52.92 29.44
C THR A 302 -3.24 -54.25 29.96
N TRP A 303 -4.04 -55.31 29.82
CA TRP A 303 -3.62 -56.69 30.07
C TRP A 303 -3.27 -57.37 28.74
N ARG A 304 -2.30 -58.28 28.78
CA ARG A 304 -1.87 -59.10 27.64
C ARG A 304 -1.85 -60.55 28.08
N VAL A 305 -2.86 -61.30 27.66
CA VAL A 305 -3.09 -62.72 27.99
C VAL A 305 -2.29 -63.57 27.00
N LEU A 306 -1.13 -64.05 27.44
CA LEU A 306 -0.15 -64.78 26.62
C LEU A 306 -0.35 -66.30 26.61
N ARG A 307 -1.12 -66.84 27.57
CA ARG A 307 -1.43 -68.27 27.70
C ARG A 307 -2.73 -68.43 28.46
N ALA A 308 -3.56 -69.37 27.99
CA ALA A 308 -4.92 -69.72 28.46
C ALA A 308 -5.91 -68.53 28.52
N PRO A 309 -7.10 -68.65 27.91
CA PRO A 309 -8.10 -67.59 27.98
C PRO A 309 -8.65 -67.45 29.41
N VAL A 310 -9.05 -66.25 29.81
CA VAL A 310 -9.66 -66.00 31.13
C VAL A 310 -11.08 -65.46 31.00
N ALA A 311 -12.01 -65.94 31.84
CA ALA A 311 -13.40 -65.49 31.79
C ALA A 311 -13.60 -64.06 32.29
N GLU A 312 -12.73 -63.61 33.19
CA GLU A 312 -12.82 -62.33 33.88
C GLU A 312 -11.43 -61.77 34.24
N LEU A 313 -11.35 -60.46 34.42
CA LEU A 313 -10.18 -59.75 34.96
C LEU A 313 -10.56 -59.13 36.31
N ARG A 314 -9.67 -59.22 37.30
CA ARG A 314 -9.92 -58.79 38.69
C ARG A 314 -8.95 -57.68 39.11
N VAL A 315 -9.51 -56.55 39.56
CA VAL A 315 -8.77 -55.38 40.04
C VAL A 315 -9.14 -55.10 41.50
N GLY A 316 -8.20 -55.29 42.42
CA GLY A 316 -8.36 -54.90 43.81
C GLY A 316 -8.37 -53.37 43.94
N LEU A 317 -9.41 -52.86 44.59
CA LEU A 317 -9.63 -51.45 44.87
C LEU A 317 -9.24 -51.13 46.33
N PRO A 318 -8.50 -50.03 46.59
CA PRO A 318 -8.23 -49.58 47.96
C PRO A 318 -9.50 -49.28 48.76
N ALA A 319 -9.41 -49.26 50.08
CA ALA A 319 -10.45 -48.69 50.94
C ALA A 319 -10.51 -47.16 50.75
N GLY A 320 -11.71 -46.59 50.65
CA GLY A 320 -11.95 -45.15 50.50
C GLY A 320 -12.14 -44.62 49.06
N GLU A 321 -11.77 -45.40 48.04
CA GLU A 321 -11.98 -45.05 46.63
C GLU A 321 -13.39 -45.43 46.15
N GLU A 322 -14.09 -44.56 45.42
CA GLU A 322 -15.31 -44.91 44.68
C GLU A 322 -15.03 -45.01 43.18
N VAL A 323 -15.77 -45.87 42.47
CA VAL A 323 -15.64 -46.05 41.02
C VAL A 323 -16.71 -45.23 40.31
N ILE A 324 -16.32 -44.08 39.75
CA ILE A 324 -17.22 -43.21 38.99
C ILE A 324 -17.62 -43.87 37.66
N GLY A 325 -16.70 -44.60 37.03
CA GLY A 325 -16.99 -45.27 35.76
C GLY A 325 -15.91 -46.24 35.30
N VAL A 326 -16.34 -47.20 34.48
CA VAL A 326 -15.49 -48.22 33.85
C VAL A 326 -15.82 -48.27 32.36
N THR A 327 -14.80 -48.16 31.51
CA THR A 327 -14.94 -48.28 30.05
C THR A 327 -13.93 -49.31 29.53
N ALA A 328 -14.42 -50.45 29.05
CA ALA A 328 -13.58 -51.58 28.64
C ALA A 328 -14.20 -52.33 27.44
N PRO A 329 -13.62 -52.25 26.23
CA PRO A 329 -14.11 -52.99 25.07
C PRO A 329 -14.06 -54.51 25.30
N GLY A 330 -15.10 -55.24 24.88
CA GLY A 330 -15.20 -56.70 25.03
C GLY A 330 -15.66 -57.20 26.41
N ILE A 331 -15.81 -56.30 27.39
CA ILE A 331 -16.41 -56.58 28.70
C ILE A 331 -17.93 -56.42 28.58
N ARG A 332 -18.68 -57.47 28.92
CA ARG A 332 -20.15 -57.49 28.92
C ARG A 332 -20.72 -56.75 30.14
N GLU A 333 -20.03 -56.89 31.27
CA GLU A 333 -20.54 -56.56 32.59
C GLU A 333 -19.36 -56.31 33.54
N TRP A 334 -19.51 -55.36 34.46
CA TRP A 334 -18.59 -55.18 35.57
C TRP A 334 -19.35 -55.13 36.88
N LYS A 335 -18.75 -55.65 37.95
CA LYS A 335 -19.31 -55.68 39.31
C LYS A 335 -18.22 -55.47 40.34
N ILE A 336 -18.57 -54.92 41.51
CA ILE A 336 -17.66 -54.80 42.65
C ILE A 336 -18.10 -55.84 43.69
N GLU A 337 -17.23 -56.81 43.97
CA GLU A 337 -17.41 -57.73 45.09
C GLU A 337 -16.64 -57.22 46.30
N THR A 338 -17.26 -57.26 47.47
CA THR A 338 -16.64 -56.91 48.75
C THR A 338 -16.49 -58.17 49.59
N ALA A 339 -15.25 -58.53 49.91
CA ALA A 339 -14.94 -59.68 50.76
C ALA A 339 -15.21 -59.36 52.25
N ALA A 340 -15.29 -60.40 53.09
CA ALA A 340 -15.64 -60.27 54.50
C ALA A 340 -14.59 -59.54 55.38
N ASP A 341 -13.39 -59.30 54.82
CA ASP A 341 -12.32 -58.47 55.40
C ASP A 341 -12.40 -56.99 54.97
N GLY A 342 -13.39 -56.63 54.14
CA GLY A 342 -13.56 -55.29 53.57
C GLY A 342 -12.79 -55.05 52.26
N ALA A 343 -12.05 -56.02 51.74
CA ALA A 343 -11.35 -55.87 50.45
C ALA A 343 -12.36 -55.83 49.29
N ARG A 344 -12.30 -54.75 48.48
CA ARG A 344 -13.17 -54.57 47.31
C ARG A 344 -12.43 -54.97 46.03
N THR A 345 -13.06 -55.78 45.20
CA THR A 345 -12.52 -56.22 43.90
C THR A 345 -13.50 -55.87 42.80
N LEU A 346 -13.06 -55.06 41.83
CA LEU A 346 -13.75 -54.86 40.57
C LEU A 346 -13.48 -56.07 39.66
N LEU A 347 -14.54 -56.79 39.28
CA LEU A 347 -14.49 -57.84 38.27
C LEU A 347 -15.01 -57.30 36.94
N LEU A 348 -14.25 -57.55 35.88
CA LEU A 348 -14.59 -57.24 34.49
C LEU A 348 -14.87 -58.57 33.78
N LEU A 349 -16.13 -58.85 33.43
CA LEU A 349 -16.55 -60.13 32.85
C LEU A 349 -16.62 -60.02 31.33
N GLY A 350 -15.86 -60.87 30.63
CA GLY A 350 -15.84 -60.88 29.17
C GLY A 350 -17.15 -61.40 28.57
N GLU A 351 -17.56 -60.88 27.41
CA GLU A 351 -18.63 -61.49 26.61
C GLU A 351 -18.22 -62.91 26.14
N LYS A 352 -16.92 -63.10 25.89
CA LYS A 352 -16.26 -64.34 25.50
C LYS A 352 -14.96 -64.49 26.31
N PRO A 353 -14.43 -65.72 26.49
CA PRO A 353 -13.16 -65.93 27.21
C PRO A 353 -12.02 -65.09 26.61
N LEU A 354 -11.52 -64.16 27.42
CA LEU A 354 -10.62 -63.08 27.06
C LEU A 354 -9.24 -63.63 26.66
N ARG A 355 -8.71 -63.12 25.56
CA ARG A 355 -7.43 -63.49 24.94
C ARG A 355 -6.68 -62.23 24.51
N GLU A 356 -5.40 -62.39 24.18
CA GLU A 356 -4.57 -61.33 23.58
C GLU A 356 -4.58 -60.03 24.42
N GLU A 357 -4.77 -58.87 23.81
CA GLU A 357 -4.69 -57.57 24.46
C GLU A 357 -6.08 -57.06 24.87
N GLN A 358 -6.25 -56.75 26.15
CA GLN A 358 -7.50 -56.28 26.76
C GLN A 358 -7.25 -54.94 27.44
N LYS A 359 -8.19 -53.99 27.32
CA LYS A 359 -8.04 -52.62 27.82
C LYS A 359 -9.24 -52.20 28.65
N ALA A 360 -8.98 -51.61 29.81
CA ALA A 360 -9.99 -50.95 30.62
C ALA A 360 -9.48 -49.60 31.10
N GLN A 361 -10.37 -48.61 31.09
CA GLN A 361 -10.21 -47.31 31.69
C GLN A 361 -11.14 -47.23 32.89
N ILE A 362 -10.59 -46.99 34.08
CA ILE A 362 -11.34 -46.86 35.33
C ILE A 362 -11.17 -45.43 35.82
N VAL A 363 -12.28 -44.77 36.19
CA VAL A 363 -12.26 -43.47 36.86
C VAL A 363 -12.62 -43.67 38.33
N LEU A 364 -11.74 -43.19 39.20
CA LEU A 364 -11.80 -43.32 40.64
C LEU A 364 -11.86 -41.96 41.31
N GLU A 365 -12.49 -41.87 42.47
CA GLU A 365 -12.45 -40.68 43.31
C GLU A 365 -12.44 -41.02 44.80
N SER A 366 -11.67 -40.29 45.59
CA SER A 366 -11.72 -40.32 47.06
C SER A 366 -11.72 -38.91 47.65
N ALA A 367 -12.49 -38.71 48.73
CA ALA A 367 -12.73 -37.38 49.29
C ALA A 367 -11.54 -36.85 50.12
N ILE A 368 -11.25 -35.56 50.02
CA ILE A 368 -10.26 -34.84 50.83
C ILE A 368 -11.02 -33.92 51.79
N ALA A 369 -11.12 -34.34 53.06
CA ALA A 369 -12.05 -33.71 54.02
C ALA A 369 -11.64 -32.32 54.53
N ALA A 370 -10.34 -32.05 54.66
CA ALA A 370 -9.78 -30.76 55.08
C ALA A 370 -8.29 -30.67 54.70
N LEU A 371 -7.79 -29.45 54.52
CA LEU A 371 -6.37 -29.15 54.33
C LEU A 371 -5.76 -28.58 55.64
N PRO A 372 -4.47 -28.84 55.94
CA PRO A 372 -3.52 -29.65 55.17
C PRO A 372 -3.83 -31.16 55.27
N ALA A 373 -3.68 -31.87 54.16
CA ALA A 373 -4.04 -33.28 54.03
C ALA A 373 -2.82 -34.17 53.77
N THR A 374 -2.88 -35.42 54.23
CA THR A 374 -1.99 -36.50 53.77
C THR A 374 -2.79 -37.42 52.85
N VAL A 375 -2.56 -37.32 51.55
CA VAL A 375 -3.36 -37.95 50.49
C VAL A 375 -2.58 -39.13 49.90
N LYS A 376 -3.25 -40.26 49.65
CA LYS A 376 -2.64 -41.44 49.01
C LYS A 376 -3.23 -41.66 47.63
N THR A 377 -2.40 -41.96 46.63
CA THR A 377 -2.92 -42.36 45.30
C THR A 377 -3.49 -43.78 45.36
N PRO A 378 -4.53 -44.12 44.59
CA PRO A 378 -5.10 -45.47 44.59
C PRO A 378 -4.07 -46.55 44.20
N ALA A 379 -3.83 -47.48 45.13
CA ALA A 379 -2.97 -48.63 44.95
C ALA A 379 -3.72 -49.81 44.30
N LEU A 380 -3.99 -49.71 42.99
CA LEU A 380 -4.70 -50.76 42.24
C LEU A 380 -3.89 -52.05 42.14
N LEU A 381 -4.51 -53.17 42.52
CA LEU A 381 -3.91 -54.49 42.52
C LEU A 381 -4.47 -55.34 41.36
N LEU A 382 -3.63 -55.66 40.37
CA LEU A 382 -4.04 -56.45 39.21
C LEU A 382 -3.83 -57.95 39.50
N HIS A 383 -4.90 -58.63 39.94
CA HIS A 383 -4.85 -60.04 40.30
C HIS A 383 -4.63 -60.92 39.05
N GLY A 384 -3.86 -62.01 39.20
CA GLY A 384 -3.52 -62.92 38.10
C GLY A 384 -2.45 -62.40 37.13
N ALA A 385 -2.03 -61.13 37.22
CA ALA A 385 -0.92 -60.60 36.43
C ALA A 385 0.43 -61.05 37.03
N ALA A 386 1.20 -61.85 36.27
CA ALA A 386 2.52 -62.33 36.66
C ALA A 386 3.53 -61.16 36.79
N HIS A 387 3.36 -60.13 35.96
CA HIS A 387 3.99 -58.83 36.12
C HIS A 387 2.94 -57.74 35.91
N ALA A 388 2.93 -56.74 36.79
CA ALA A 388 2.32 -55.44 36.54
C ALA A 388 3.35 -54.34 36.81
N ARG A 389 3.41 -53.37 35.90
CA ARG A 389 4.29 -52.19 35.97
C ARG A 389 3.53 -50.98 35.42
N GLY A 390 4.02 -49.78 35.67
CA GLY A 390 3.29 -48.60 35.19
C GLY A 390 3.94 -47.26 35.41
N LEU A 391 3.16 -46.22 35.10
CA LEU A 391 3.49 -44.82 35.32
C LEU A 391 2.31 -44.12 36.01
N ALA A 392 2.54 -43.53 37.18
CA ALA A 392 1.62 -42.60 37.82
C ALA A 392 2.09 -41.16 37.58
N VAL A 393 1.24 -40.33 36.99
CA VAL A 393 1.44 -38.88 36.85
C VAL A 393 0.51 -38.20 37.84
N VAL A 394 1.07 -37.43 38.77
CA VAL A 394 0.31 -36.73 39.80
C VAL A 394 0.34 -35.23 39.52
N ARG A 395 -0.85 -34.62 39.48
CA ARG A 395 -1.07 -33.17 39.33
C ARG A 395 -1.86 -32.64 40.51
N SER A 396 -1.75 -31.35 40.78
CA SER A 396 -2.63 -30.63 41.72
C SER A 396 -3.30 -29.45 41.04
N GLU A 397 -4.41 -28.98 41.59
CA GLU A 397 -4.88 -27.63 41.30
C GLU A 397 -3.80 -26.59 41.66
N PRO A 398 -3.67 -25.47 40.91
CA PRO A 398 -2.61 -24.48 41.14
C PRO A 398 -2.72 -23.76 42.49
N GLN A 399 -3.91 -23.77 43.11
CA GLN A 399 -4.19 -23.27 44.45
C GLN A 399 -3.65 -24.17 45.59
N LEU A 400 -3.15 -25.35 45.26
CA LEU A 400 -2.57 -26.32 46.20
C LEU A 400 -1.06 -26.46 45.96
N ASP A 401 -0.32 -26.75 47.03
CA ASP A 401 1.06 -27.22 46.98
C ASP A 401 1.10 -28.66 47.48
N ALA A 402 1.74 -29.56 46.73
CA ALA A 402 1.73 -30.99 47.01
C ALA A 402 3.14 -31.57 46.92
N ALA A 403 3.59 -32.26 47.97
CA ALA A 403 4.92 -32.83 48.08
C ALA A 403 4.87 -34.34 48.32
N ALA A 404 5.65 -35.12 47.55
CA ALA A 404 5.74 -36.57 47.73
C ALA A 404 6.47 -36.91 49.03
N ARG A 405 5.75 -37.48 50.01
CA ARG A 405 6.22 -37.77 51.37
C ARG A 405 6.70 -39.21 51.54
N GLN A 406 6.05 -40.17 50.87
CA GLN A 406 6.42 -41.58 50.95
C GLN A 406 6.21 -42.28 49.60
N MET A 407 7.15 -43.14 49.22
CA MET A 407 7.08 -43.98 48.01
C MET A 407 7.50 -45.41 48.35
N ASN A 408 6.58 -46.38 48.30
CA ASN A 408 6.89 -47.80 48.40
C ASN A 408 6.55 -48.49 47.06
N GLY A 409 7.45 -49.33 46.54
CA GLY A 409 7.23 -50.05 45.27
C GLY A 409 7.23 -49.18 44.00
N ALA A 410 7.47 -47.87 44.13
CA ALA A 410 7.51 -46.89 43.06
C ALA A 410 8.73 -45.96 43.20
N ALA A 411 9.16 -45.33 42.10
CA ALA A 411 10.29 -44.41 42.07
C ALA A 411 10.02 -43.21 41.14
N ARG A 412 10.43 -42.00 41.53
CA ARG A 412 10.25 -40.79 40.72
C ARG A 412 10.97 -40.94 39.37
N ALA A 413 10.27 -40.65 38.28
CA ALA A 413 10.85 -40.60 36.95
C ALA A 413 11.65 -39.30 36.79
N GLN A 414 12.82 -39.38 36.15
CA GLN A 414 13.45 -38.20 35.55
C GLN A 414 12.61 -37.78 34.35
N SER A 415 12.22 -36.51 34.30
CA SER A 415 11.23 -35.98 33.36
C SER A 415 11.83 -35.70 31.98
N ALA A 416 11.27 -36.33 30.97
CA ALA A 416 11.07 -35.69 29.68
C ALA A 416 9.68 -35.02 29.70
N PRO A 417 9.48 -33.84 29.10
CA PRO A 417 8.18 -33.17 29.09
C PRO A 417 7.17 -34.00 28.28
N ILE A 418 6.19 -34.61 28.95
CA ILE A 418 5.12 -35.35 28.29
C ILE A 418 4.08 -34.35 27.79
N THR A 419 4.19 -33.95 26.51
CA THR A 419 3.22 -33.08 25.83
C THR A 419 1.89 -33.83 25.55
N SER A 420 1.16 -34.19 26.61
CA SER A 420 -0.17 -34.81 26.52
C SER A 420 -1.28 -33.78 26.71
N SER A 421 -1.52 -32.97 25.66
CA SER A 421 -2.57 -31.93 25.59
C SER A 421 -4.03 -32.46 25.65
N ALA A 422 -4.24 -33.72 26.04
CA ALA A 422 -5.52 -34.43 25.90
C ALA A 422 -6.38 -34.45 27.18
N TYR A 423 -5.82 -34.18 28.36
CA TYR A 423 -6.52 -34.44 29.62
C TYR A 423 -7.57 -33.39 30.00
N VAL A 424 -7.37 -32.13 29.57
CA VAL A 424 -8.27 -30.99 29.88
C VAL A 424 -9.66 -31.15 29.23
N SER A 425 -9.78 -31.98 28.20
CA SER A 425 -11.02 -32.13 27.41
C SER A 425 -11.89 -33.35 27.80
N ALA A 426 -11.46 -34.18 28.76
CA ALA A 426 -12.05 -35.51 28.99
C ALA A 426 -12.30 -35.87 30.47
N VAL A 427 -12.21 -34.90 31.38
CA VAL A 427 -12.64 -34.99 32.79
C VAL A 427 -13.45 -33.75 33.19
N SER A 428 -13.20 -32.59 32.56
CA SER A 428 -14.08 -31.43 32.66
C SER A 428 -15.41 -31.67 31.90
N THR A 429 -16.52 -31.45 32.60
CA THR A 429 -17.78 -30.98 31.98
C THR A 429 -17.53 -29.74 31.11
N PRO A 430 -18.39 -29.43 30.11
CA PRO A 430 -18.13 -28.37 29.13
C PRO A 430 -17.74 -27.06 29.80
N ALA A 431 -16.57 -26.55 29.42
CA ALA A 431 -15.76 -25.70 30.29
C ALA A 431 -16.45 -24.37 30.67
N ALA A 432 -16.66 -24.18 31.98
CA ALA A 432 -16.80 -22.85 32.55
C ALA A 432 -15.48 -22.08 32.32
N ALA A 433 -15.59 -20.88 31.73
CA ALA A 433 -14.43 -20.03 31.44
C ALA A 433 -13.77 -19.58 32.75
N GLY A 434 -12.53 -20.04 32.99
CA GLY A 434 -11.74 -19.67 34.18
C GLY A 434 -10.97 -20.83 34.85
N SER A 435 -11.23 -22.09 34.49
CA SER A 435 -10.52 -23.23 35.08
C SER A 435 -9.02 -23.18 34.79
N ALA A 436 -8.20 -22.96 35.82
CA ALA A 436 -6.76 -22.81 35.71
C ALA A 436 -6.05 -24.15 35.45
N VAL A 437 -4.89 -24.10 34.77
CA VAL A 437 -4.15 -25.31 34.37
C VAL A 437 -3.58 -26.05 35.58
N PRO A 438 -3.84 -27.36 35.75
CA PRO A 438 -3.24 -28.16 36.83
C PRO A 438 -1.72 -28.22 36.77
N VAL A 439 -1.07 -28.12 37.93
CA VAL A 439 0.39 -28.16 38.09
C VAL A 439 0.85 -29.61 38.20
N GLU A 440 1.89 -30.01 37.48
CA GLU A 440 2.47 -31.36 37.62
C GLU A 440 3.36 -31.44 38.86
N VAL A 441 2.98 -32.31 39.81
CA VAL A 441 3.75 -32.64 41.02
C VAL A 441 4.87 -33.62 40.68
N GLY A 442 4.60 -34.53 39.75
CA GLY A 442 5.60 -35.31 39.04
C GLY A 442 5.09 -36.65 38.51
N ALA A 443 5.96 -37.31 37.75
CA ALA A 443 5.75 -38.66 37.26
C ALA A 443 6.55 -39.69 38.08
N PHE A 444 5.96 -40.87 38.31
CA PHE A 444 6.48 -41.94 39.16
C PHE A 444 6.32 -43.29 38.45
N ARG A 445 7.41 -44.04 38.31
CA ARG A 445 7.37 -45.41 37.75
C ARG A 445 6.92 -46.38 38.85
N LEU A 446 5.87 -47.13 38.58
CA LEU A 446 5.37 -48.21 39.44
C LEU A 446 6.16 -49.48 39.10
N LEU A 447 7.03 -49.90 40.03
CA LEU A 447 8.04 -50.95 39.81
C LEU A 447 7.54 -52.34 40.22
N ARG A 448 6.64 -52.40 41.20
CA ARG A 448 5.97 -53.62 41.67
C ARG A 448 4.62 -53.28 42.29
N GLN A 449 3.72 -54.25 42.35
CA GLN A 449 2.46 -54.17 43.11
C GLN A 449 2.54 -55.07 44.37
N PRO A 450 1.94 -54.66 45.51
CA PRO A 450 1.35 -53.34 45.77
C PRO A 450 2.43 -52.23 45.81
N TYR A 451 1.99 -51.02 45.47
CA TYR A 451 2.76 -49.78 45.56
C TYR A 451 2.01 -48.78 46.44
N GLU A 452 2.70 -47.76 46.93
CA GLU A 452 2.14 -46.69 47.74
C GLU A 452 2.85 -45.38 47.36
N LEU A 453 2.07 -44.36 46.98
CA LEU A 453 2.54 -42.99 46.83
C LEU A 453 1.68 -42.11 47.74
N THR A 454 2.32 -41.44 48.70
CA THR A 454 1.68 -40.56 49.67
C THR A 454 2.20 -39.15 49.49
N PHE A 455 1.28 -38.19 49.40
CA PHE A 455 1.54 -36.76 49.24
C PHE A 455 1.06 -35.98 50.45
N GLU A 456 1.84 -34.99 50.85
CA GLU A 456 1.42 -33.95 51.81
C GLU A 456 0.95 -32.75 51.00
N VAL A 457 -0.27 -32.27 51.28
CA VAL A 457 -0.99 -31.27 50.47
C VAL A 457 -1.39 -30.11 51.36
N THR A 458 -0.99 -28.89 50.97
CA THR A 458 -1.32 -27.63 51.65
C THR A 458 -1.93 -26.64 50.66
N GLU A 459 -2.51 -25.56 51.16
CA GLU A 459 -2.79 -24.39 50.32
C GLU A 459 -1.48 -23.81 49.77
N ALA A 460 -1.49 -23.36 48.51
CA ALA A 460 -0.36 -22.66 47.90
C ALA A 460 -0.30 -21.21 48.36
N ARG A 461 0.91 -20.64 48.37
CA ARG A 461 1.08 -19.18 48.51
C ARG A 461 0.91 -18.49 47.15
N PRO A 462 0.35 -17.28 47.10
CA PRO A 462 0.33 -16.48 45.87
C PRO A 462 1.77 -16.23 45.41
N GLN A 463 1.99 -16.27 44.10
CA GLN A 463 3.28 -15.95 43.49
C GLN A 463 3.11 -14.67 42.67
N VAL A 464 3.57 -13.55 43.22
CA VAL A 464 3.46 -12.24 42.58
C VAL A 464 4.82 -11.81 42.04
N GLU A 465 4.88 -11.42 40.78
CA GLU A 465 6.02 -10.70 40.16
C GLU A 465 5.56 -9.27 39.83
N ALA A 466 6.47 -8.28 39.91
CA ALA A 466 6.13 -6.88 39.60
C ALA A 466 7.14 -6.23 38.65
N ALA A 467 6.63 -5.38 37.75
CA ALA A 467 7.42 -4.50 36.91
C ALA A 467 6.91 -3.06 37.06
N SER A 468 7.80 -2.09 37.27
CA SER A 468 7.42 -0.67 37.40
C SER A 468 8.16 0.27 36.46
N HIS A 469 7.39 1.08 35.73
CA HIS A 469 7.88 2.19 34.92
C HIS A 469 7.53 3.50 35.61
N ALA A 470 8.53 4.29 35.98
CA ALA A 470 8.35 5.50 36.77
C ALA A 470 9.08 6.70 36.16
N ARG A 471 8.51 7.89 36.35
CA ARG A 471 9.13 9.18 36.06
C ARG A 471 9.07 10.07 37.29
N VAL A 472 10.20 10.71 37.61
CA VAL A 472 10.26 11.79 38.60
C VAL A 472 10.58 13.10 37.91
N GLU A 473 9.64 14.04 37.94
CA GLU A 473 9.86 15.44 37.57
C GLU A 473 10.39 16.20 38.80
N ILE A 474 11.57 16.80 38.70
CA ILE A 474 12.23 17.56 39.78
C ILE A 474 12.16 19.05 39.47
N THR A 475 11.32 19.79 40.19
CA THR A 475 11.27 21.26 40.17
C THR A 475 12.22 21.85 41.23
N ARG A 476 12.23 23.18 41.37
CA ARG A 476 13.01 23.89 42.40
C ARG A 476 12.44 23.72 43.82
N ASP A 477 11.19 23.28 43.97
CA ASP A 477 10.42 23.27 45.22
C ASP A 477 9.68 21.93 45.49
N GLN A 478 9.45 21.15 44.45
CA GLN A 478 8.67 19.91 44.46
C GLN A 478 9.39 18.82 43.66
N ALA A 479 9.10 17.56 43.97
CA ALA A 479 9.28 16.45 43.05
C ALA A 479 7.92 15.77 42.83
N ARG A 480 7.63 15.38 41.59
CA ARG A 480 6.40 14.66 41.21
C ARG A 480 6.76 13.30 40.63
N LEU A 481 6.18 12.25 41.18
CA LEU A 481 6.35 10.87 40.75
C LEU A 481 5.09 10.42 40.02
N SER A 482 5.24 10.04 38.76
CA SER A 482 4.24 9.34 37.97
C SER A 482 4.74 7.93 37.70
N ALA A 483 4.01 6.90 38.13
CA ALA A 483 4.45 5.52 38.00
C ALA A 483 3.32 4.57 37.57
N GLN A 484 3.68 3.63 36.70
CA GLN A 484 2.88 2.48 36.30
C GLN A 484 3.51 1.24 36.96
N VAL A 485 2.75 0.46 37.71
CA VAL A 485 3.20 -0.80 38.31
C VAL A 485 2.30 -1.93 37.83
N GLN A 486 2.87 -2.85 37.06
CA GLN A 486 2.22 -4.06 36.60
C GLN A 486 2.57 -5.21 37.54
N TYR A 487 1.57 -5.99 37.95
CA TYR A 487 1.71 -7.17 38.79
C TYR A 487 1.21 -8.40 38.02
N ASP A 488 1.97 -9.49 38.03
CA ASP A 488 1.58 -10.81 37.50
C ASP A 488 1.36 -11.75 38.68
N ILE A 489 0.11 -12.18 38.90
CA ILE A 489 -0.34 -12.92 40.08
C ILE A 489 -0.64 -14.38 39.70
N ARG A 490 0.20 -15.29 40.15
CA ARG A 490 0.17 -16.72 39.80
C ARG A 490 -0.10 -17.62 41.02
N ARG A 491 -0.47 -18.88 40.76
CA ARG A 491 -0.95 -19.92 41.71
C ARG A 491 -2.26 -19.60 42.43
N VAL A 492 -2.27 -18.57 43.26
CA VAL A 492 -3.42 -18.16 44.09
C VAL A 492 -3.70 -16.69 43.88
N GLY A 493 -4.98 -16.35 43.72
CA GLY A 493 -5.39 -14.96 43.54
C GLY A 493 -5.49 -14.20 44.85
N ILE A 494 -5.21 -12.89 44.79
CA ILE A 494 -5.17 -11.99 45.95
C ILE A 494 -6.33 -10.98 45.93
N PHE A 495 -6.66 -10.43 47.09
CA PHE A 495 -7.68 -9.38 47.27
C PHE A 495 -7.07 -8.00 47.58
N GLU A 496 -5.80 -7.94 47.96
CA GLU A 496 -5.10 -6.75 48.42
C GLU A 496 -3.70 -6.70 47.81
N LEU A 497 -3.26 -5.51 47.41
CA LEU A 497 -1.89 -5.20 47.00
C LEU A 497 -1.31 -4.13 47.93
N ARG A 498 0.00 -4.19 48.17
CA ARG A 498 0.72 -3.28 49.07
C ARG A 498 1.92 -2.67 48.35
N LEU A 499 1.98 -1.34 48.29
CA LEU A 499 3.03 -0.59 47.60
C LEU A 499 3.64 0.47 48.55
N GLY A 500 4.84 0.19 49.04
CA GLY A 500 5.63 1.14 49.82
C GLY A 500 6.17 2.28 48.97
N LEU A 501 6.07 3.49 49.49
CA LEU A 501 6.72 4.70 49.01
C LEU A 501 7.87 5.09 49.96
N PRO A 502 8.88 5.86 49.51
CA PRO A 502 9.89 6.39 50.41
C PRO A 502 9.30 7.43 51.37
N ALA A 503 9.94 7.63 52.52
CA ALA A 503 9.60 8.71 53.45
C ALA A 503 9.63 10.08 52.74
N GLY A 504 8.72 10.99 53.15
CA GLY A 504 8.58 12.32 52.56
C GLY A 504 7.71 12.40 51.30
N TRP A 505 7.31 11.27 50.71
CA TRP A 505 6.35 11.24 49.60
C TRP A 505 4.90 11.15 50.06
N SER A 506 4.00 11.80 49.31
CA SER A 506 2.56 11.79 49.54
C SER A 506 1.82 11.44 48.24
N ALA A 507 1.13 10.29 48.23
CA ALA A 507 0.29 9.89 47.11
C ALA A 507 -0.87 10.87 46.92
N GLN A 508 -1.07 11.30 45.67
CA GLN A 508 -2.15 12.21 45.25
C GLN A 508 -3.31 11.45 44.60
N SER A 509 -2.99 10.41 43.82
CA SER A 509 -3.99 9.48 43.28
C SER A 509 -3.36 8.13 42.97
N LEU A 510 -4.10 7.05 43.24
CA LEU A 510 -3.85 5.72 42.69
C LEU A 510 -5.09 5.25 41.90
N LYS A 511 -4.86 4.67 40.73
CA LYS A 511 -5.87 4.16 39.79
C LYS A 511 -5.49 2.76 39.31
N GLY A 512 -6.45 2.04 38.74
CA GLY A 512 -6.24 0.75 38.08
C GLY A 512 -7.59 0.10 37.78
N GLU A 513 -7.66 -0.76 36.75
CA GLU A 513 -8.94 -1.38 36.34
C GLU A 513 -9.56 -2.21 37.46
N ASP A 514 -8.73 -2.92 38.23
CA ASP A 514 -9.18 -3.83 39.29
C ASP A 514 -9.32 -3.19 40.68
N VAL A 515 -8.95 -1.92 40.83
CA VAL A 515 -8.96 -1.22 42.13
C VAL A 515 -10.39 -0.94 42.57
N ALA A 516 -10.78 -1.40 43.76
CA ALA A 516 -12.04 -1.03 44.41
C ALA A 516 -11.86 0.21 45.29
N GLU A 517 -10.83 0.20 46.13
CA GLU A 517 -10.46 1.29 47.03
C GLU A 517 -8.97 1.21 47.38
N TRP A 518 -8.39 2.32 47.85
CA TRP A 518 -7.04 2.33 48.40
C TRP A 518 -6.95 3.30 49.58
N ARG A 519 -5.99 3.04 50.48
CA ARG A 519 -5.66 3.91 51.61
C ARG A 519 -4.14 3.98 51.81
N THR A 520 -3.68 5.04 52.46
CA THR A 520 -2.29 5.17 52.89
C THR A 520 -2.19 4.81 54.37
N GLU A 521 -1.39 3.80 54.68
CA GLU A 521 -0.92 3.50 56.04
C GLU A 521 0.50 4.04 56.22
N THR A 522 0.99 4.09 57.46
CA THR A 522 2.37 4.48 57.76
C THR A 522 3.04 3.37 58.56
N VAL A 523 4.08 2.77 57.98
CA VAL A 523 4.85 1.67 58.57
C VAL A 523 6.30 2.14 58.65
N ASP A 524 6.89 2.09 59.84
CA ASP A 524 8.27 2.55 60.13
C ASP A 524 8.60 3.97 59.61
N GLY A 525 7.58 4.84 59.55
CA GLY A 525 7.70 6.22 59.06
C GLY A 525 7.59 6.38 57.53
N ALA A 526 7.46 5.29 56.78
CA ALA A 526 7.25 5.29 55.34
C ALA A 526 5.73 5.14 54.99
N PRO A 527 5.21 5.82 53.95
CA PRO A 527 3.84 5.60 53.49
C PRO A 527 3.74 4.26 52.74
N VAL A 528 2.80 3.41 53.15
CA VAL A 528 2.46 2.17 52.44
C VAL A 528 1.04 2.30 51.88
N LEU A 529 0.91 2.19 50.57
CA LEU A 529 -0.39 2.19 49.90
C LEU A 529 -0.99 0.78 49.95
N VAL A 530 -2.11 0.66 50.65
CA VAL A 530 -2.90 -0.57 50.74
C VAL A 530 -4.07 -0.46 49.78
N VAL A 531 -4.10 -1.34 48.78
CA VAL A 531 -4.99 -1.27 47.61
C VAL A 531 -5.88 -2.51 47.58
N ARG A 532 -7.17 -2.37 47.86
CA ARG A 532 -8.12 -3.48 47.81
C ARG A 532 -8.72 -3.61 46.41
N LEU A 533 -8.73 -4.83 45.90
CA LEU A 533 -9.21 -5.17 44.57
C LEU A 533 -10.72 -5.48 44.57
N LYS A 534 -11.36 -5.34 43.41
CA LYS A 534 -12.80 -5.59 43.19
C LYS A 534 -13.25 -7.04 43.44
N GLY A 535 -12.30 -7.95 43.61
CA GLY A 535 -12.50 -9.36 43.92
C GLY A 535 -11.15 -10.06 43.98
N GLN A 536 -11.16 -11.40 44.06
CA GLN A 536 -9.93 -12.18 43.97
C GLN A 536 -9.36 -12.08 42.54
N LYS A 537 -8.07 -11.75 42.40
CA LYS A 537 -7.43 -11.52 41.09
C LYS A 537 -6.23 -12.42 40.86
N THR A 538 -6.18 -13.02 39.67
CA THR A 538 -5.07 -13.81 39.11
C THR A 538 -4.73 -13.28 37.71
N GLY A 539 -3.52 -13.54 37.23
CA GLY A 539 -3.00 -12.98 35.99
C GLY A 539 -2.46 -11.56 36.18
N SER A 540 -2.41 -10.79 35.08
CA SER A 540 -1.85 -9.44 35.07
C SER A 540 -2.86 -8.39 35.55
N THR A 541 -2.44 -7.50 36.45
CA THR A 541 -3.18 -6.28 36.81
C THR A 541 -2.23 -5.06 36.84
N GLN A 542 -2.75 -3.85 36.66
CA GLN A 542 -1.97 -2.61 36.55
C GLN A 542 -2.48 -1.54 37.51
N LEU A 543 -1.54 -0.92 38.23
CA LEU A 543 -1.77 0.29 39.03
C LEU A 543 -1.05 1.49 38.39
N GLU A 544 -1.71 2.65 38.41
CA GLU A 544 -1.15 3.96 38.05
C GLU A 544 -1.14 4.84 39.30
N LEU A 545 0.03 5.39 39.63
CA LEU A 545 0.29 6.20 40.81
C LEU A 545 0.76 7.59 40.39
N ALA A 546 0.17 8.62 41.02
CA ALA A 546 0.74 9.96 41.09
C ALA A 546 1.03 10.30 42.57
N ALA A 547 2.26 10.72 42.87
CA ALA A 547 2.70 11.13 44.21
C ALA A 547 3.58 12.38 44.13
N THR A 548 3.72 13.13 45.24
CA THR A 548 4.62 14.29 45.32
C THR A 548 5.42 14.33 46.61
N ALA A 549 6.59 14.97 46.56
CA ALA A 549 7.43 15.30 47.71
C ALA A 549 7.85 16.78 47.62
N ARG A 550 8.19 17.41 48.75
CA ARG A 550 8.78 18.76 48.79
C ARG A 550 10.31 18.68 48.86
N ARG A 551 11.01 19.65 48.28
CA ARG A 551 12.47 19.81 48.37
C ARG A 551 12.87 21.28 48.31
N ALA A 552 14.09 21.64 48.70
CA ALA A 552 14.69 22.91 48.28
C ALA A 552 15.50 22.71 46.99
N ALA A 553 15.79 23.80 46.27
CA ALA A 553 16.23 23.74 44.88
C ALA A 553 17.59 23.04 44.66
N LEU A 554 18.53 23.26 45.59
CA LEU A 554 19.92 22.80 45.50
C LEU A 554 20.25 21.65 46.45
N ASP A 555 19.31 21.26 47.32
CA ASP A 555 19.49 20.13 48.25
C ASP A 555 19.63 18.81 47.49
N ASP A 556 20.50 17.94 48.00
CA ASP A 556 20.64 16.56 47.52
C ASP A 556 19.27 15.86 47.53
N PHE A 557 18.94 15.16 46.44
CA PHE A 557 17.66 14.48 46.28
C PHE A 557 17.85 12.98 46.10
N THR A 558 17.36 12.22 47.08
CA THR A 558 17.29 10.76 47.03
C THR A 558 16.17 10.33 46.08
N LEU A 559 16.50 9.58 45.03
CA LEU A 559 15.53 9.08 44.07
C LEU A 559 14.60 8.03 44.69
N PRO A 560 13.30 8.02 44.35
CA PRO A 560 12.34 7.13 44.96
C PRO A 560 12.50 5.68 44.50
N VAL A 561 12.63 4.79 45.49
CA VAL A 561 12.43 3.35 45.34
C VAL A 561 10.98 3.04 45.66
N LEU A 562 10.27 2.45 44.69
CA LEU A 562 8.95 1.86 44.91
C LEU A 562 9.17 0.46 45.47
N ALA A 563 8.52 0.13 46.58
CA ALA A 563 8.68 -1.14 47.28
C ALA A 563 7.36 -1.93 47.27
N PRO A 564 7.00 -2.63 46.18
CA PRO A 564 5.84 -3.51 46.17
C PRO A 564 6.09 -4.71 47.11
N ALA A 565 5.23 -4.88 48.11
CA ALA A 565 5.39 -5.90 49.14
C ALA A 565 4.71 -7.22 48.74
N GLU A 566 5.16 -8.32 49.35
CA GLU A 566 4.68 -9.71 49.08
C GLU A 566 4.94 -10.19 47.63
N VAL A 567 5.87 -9.51 46.93
CA VAL A 567 6.36 -9.82 45.59
C VAL A 567 7.66 -10.64 45.66
N ILE A 568 7.83 -11.60 44.73
CA ILE A 568 8.98 -12.52 44.64
C ILE A 568 10.16 -11.88 43.90
N ARG A 569 9.87 -11.03 42.90
CA ARG A 569 10.84 -10.26 42.10
C ARG A 569 10.20 -8.98 41.61
N HIS A 570 10.88 -7.86 41.80
CA HIS A 570 10.50 -6.55 41.29
C HIS A 570 11.60 -5.99 40.38
N GLU A 571 11.25 -5.62 39.15
CA GLU A 571 12.13 -4.87 38.25
C GLU A 571 11.59 -3.48 38.00
N ALA A 572 12.45 -2.46 38.07
CA ALA A 572 12.05 -1.07 37.96
C ALA A 572 12.91 -0.28 36.98
N LEU A 573 12.27 0.60 36.22
CA LEU A 573 12.92 1.60 35.37
C LEU A 573 12.39 2.99 35.75
N LEU A 574 13.30 3.86 36.19
CA LEU A 574 13.03 5.21 36.68
C LEU A 574 13.69 6.23 35.77
N GLY A 575 12.89 7.02 35.06
CA GLY A 575 13.35 8.25 34.41
C GLY A 575 13.32 9.43 35.37
N VAL A 576 14.29 10.33 35.25
CA VAL A 576 14.32 11.61 35.96
C VAL A 576 14.22 12.73 34.92
N LYS A 577 13.27 13.64 35.11
CA LYS A 577 13.12 14.88 34.35
C LYS A 577 13.50 16.05 35.24
N LEU A 578 14.35 16.94 34.73
CA LEU A 578 14.93 18.04 35.49
C LEU A 578 14.35 19.38 35.01
N HIS A 579 14.02 20.27 35.95
CA HIS A 579 13.75 21.66 35.63
C HIS A 579 14.97 22.28 34.89
N PRO A 580 14.82 22.95 33.74
CA PRO A 580 15.94 23.35 32.87
C PRO A 580 17.08 24.12 33.55
N GLY A 581 16.75 24.92 34.57
CA GLY A 581 17.72 25.70 35.37
C GLY A 581 18.48 24.93 36.44
N LEU A 582 18.28 23.62 36.56
CA LEU A 582 19.04 22.72 37.43
C LEU A 582 19.92 21.80 36.58
N GLU A 583 21.15 21.57 37.03
CA GLU A 583 21.99 20.48 36.52
C GLU A 583 22.25 19.50 37.66
N ALA A 584 21.83 18.24 37.46
CA ALA A 584 22.08 17.17 38.40
C ALA A 584 23.42 16.48 38.12
N ASN A 585 24.09 16.04 39.17
CA ASN A 585 25.18 15.07 39.10
C ASN A 585 24.87 13.91 40.07
N THR A 586 25.19 12.68 39.69
CA THR A 586 25.01 11.52 40.57
C THR A 586 26.07 11.57 41.68
N LYS A 587 25.63 11.86 42.91
CA LYS A 587 26.49 11.92 44.10
C LYS A 587 26.76 10.52 44.65
N ASP A 588 25.74 9.67 44.62
CA ASP A 588 25.82 8.24 44.89
C ASP A 588 24.84 7.53 43.94
N ALA A 589 25.22 6.38 43.41
CA ALA A 589 24.37 5.54 42.58
C ALA A 589 23.58 4.49 43.39
N GLY A 590 23.99 4.19 44.62
CA GLY A 590 23.38 3.14 45.44
C GLY A 590 23.36 1.80 44.71
N GLY A 591 22.17 1.21 44.58
CA GLY A 591 21.92 -0.01 43.80
C GLY A 591 21.40 0.24 42.37
N PHE A 592 21.42 1.48 41.87
CA PHE A 592 20.85 1.84 40.58
C PHE A 592 21.89 1.70 39.45
N GLN A 593 21.46 1.17 38.31
CA GLN A 593 22.24 1.13 37.07
C GLN A 593 21.75 2.23 36.13
N GLN A 594 22.63 3.12 35.68
CA GLN A 594 22.26 4.17 34.72
C GLN A 594 21.97 3.57 33.32
N GLU A 595 20.94 4.09 32.67
CA GLU A 595 20.44 3.69 31.35
C GLU A 595 20.24 4.93 30.46
N ASP A 596 20.03 4.74 29.15
CA ASP A 596 19.73 5.88 28.25
C ASP A 596 18.33 6.48 28.54
N GLY A 597 18.21 7.80 28.43
CA GLY A 597 17.00 8.58 28.70
C GLY A 597 15.76 8.20 27.86
N ASP A 598 15.94 7.61 26.68
CA ASP A 598 14.84 7.13 25.83
C ASP A 598 14.34 5.73 26.24
N THR A 599 14.99 5.06 27.19
CA THR A 599 14.65 3.66 27.55
C THR A 599 13.27 3.57 28.20
N LEU A 600 12.89 4.55 29.03
CA LEU A 600 11.54 4.63 29.61
C LEU A 600 10.47 4.92 28.56
N THR A 601 10.76 5.84 27.64
CA THR A 601 9.89 6.23 26.51
C THR A 601 9.66 5.05 25.56
N ARG A 602 10.68 4.19 25.36
CA ARG A 602 10.56 2.97 24.55
C ARG A 602 9.83 1.83 25.25
N SER A 603 9.89 1.72 26.58
CA SER A 603 9.25 0.61 27.31
C SER A 603 7.79 0.90 27.72
N ALA A 604 7.42 2.17 27.93
CA ALA A 604 6.06 2.58 28.28
C ALA A 604 5.58 3.86 27.53
N PRO A 605 5.56 3.86 26.19
CA PRO A 605 5.25 5.03 25.35
C PRO A 605 3.83 5.58 25.55
N ALA A 606 2.89 4.77 26.05
CA ALA A 606 1.50 5.18 26.30
C ALA A 606 1.36 6.18 27.48
N ILE A 607 2.36 6.26 28.36
CA ILE A 607 2.37 7.12 29.55
C ILE A 607 3.54 8.12 29.48
N PHE A 608 4.67 7.72 28.89
CA PHE A 608 5.90 8.49 28.86
C PHE A 608 6.29 8.84 27.42
N THR A 609 5.95 10.05 26.98
CA THR A 609 6.18 10.55 25.61
C THR A 609 7.53 11.26 25.44
N GLU A 610 7.90 12.16 26.35
CA GLU A 610 9.18 12.89 26.29
C GLU A 610 10.38 12.04 26.71
N ARG A 611 11.60 12.41 26.29
CA ARG A 611 12.87 11.86 26.80
C ARG A 611 13.13 12.28 28.25
N ALA A 612 13.56 11.34 29.09
CA ALA A 612 14.07 11.63 30.44
C ALA A 612 15.53 12.13 30.37
N ASP A 613 15.92 13.03 31.27
CA ASP A 613 17.25 13.64 31.25
C ASP A 613 18.31 12.71 31.88
N LEU A 614 17.88 11.86 32.82
CA LEU A 614 18.59 10.68 33.30
C LEU A 614 17.61 9.50 33.33
N ALA A 615 18.10 8.27 33.18
CA ALA A 615 17.32 7.06 33.42
C ALA A 615 18.13 6.04 34.24
N PHE A 616 17.44 5.25 35.06
CA PHE A 616 18.03 4.27 35.95
C PHE A 616 17.18 2.99 36.02
N ARG A 617 17.81 1.82 35.96
CA ARG A 617 17.20 0.54 36.32
C ARG A 617 17.59 0.15 37.75
N TYR A 618 16.65 -0.36 38.53
CA TYR A 618 16.92 -1.06 39.79
C TYR A 618 16.08 -2.35 39.90
N ARG A 619 16.37 -3.14 40.94
CA ARG A 619 15.65 -4.37 41.28
C ARG A 619 15.38 -4.42 42.77
N ASP A 620 14.20 -4.91 43.12
CA ASP A 620 13.77 -5.16 44.50
C ASP A 620 14.03 -3.94 45.42
N ALA A 621 14.32 -4.17 46.71
CA ALA A 621 14.65 -3.11 47.67
C ALA A 621 16.09 -2.57 47.50
N ALA A 622 16.41 -2.04 46.31
CA ALA A 622 17.70 -1.42 46.02
C ALA A 622 17.97 -0.18 46.91
N ALA A 623 19.25 0.06 47.24
CA ALA A 623 19.65 1.33 47.84
C ALA A 623 19.40 2.48 46.83
N PRO A 624 18.73 3.58 47.22
CA PRO A 624 18.39 4.66 46.30
C PRO A 624 19.61 5.48 45.87
N ALA A 625 19.65 5.88 44.60
CA ALA A 625 20.63 6.86 44.12
C ALA A 625 20.34 8.26 44.68
N VAL A 626 21.38 9.07 44.86
CA VAL A 626 21.31 10.46 45.35
C VAL A 626 21.87 11.40 44.29
N LEU A 627 21.07 12.38 43.88
CA LEU A 627 21.48 13.43 42.95
C LEU A 627 21.83 14.71 43.71
N ALA A 628 22.99 15.30 43.42
CA ALA A 628 23.36 16.64 43.86
C ALA A 628 23.04 17.65 42.73
N PHE A 629 22.67 18.89 43.07
CA PHE A 629 22.28 19.90 42.08
C PHE A 629 23.11 21.17 42.16
N LYS A 630 23.39 21.75 41.00
CA LYS A 630 23.87 23.12 40.83
C LYS A 630 22.88 23.90 39.97
N SER A 631 22.71 25.20 40.23
CA SER A 631 21.96 26.06 39.31
C SER A 631 22.77 26.27 38.04
N ARG A 632 22.10 26.24 36.89
CA ARG A 632 22.66 26.78 35.64
C ARG A 632 22.56 28.30 35.63
N ALA A 633 23.47 28.94 34.91
CA ALA A 633 23.37 30.35 34.54
C ALA A 633 22.36 30.53 33.38
N ALA A 634 21.88 31.76 33.17
CA ALA A 634 21.04 32.08 32.03
C ALA A 634 21.87 31.97 30.73
N GLN A 635 21.40 31.17 29.77
CA GLN A 635 22.01 31.10 28.44
C GLN A 635 21.14 31.88 27.45
N VAL A 636 21.50 33.13 27.22
CA VAL A 636 20.80 34.02 26.28
C VAL A 636 21.31 33.75 24.87
N SER A 637 20.44 33.28 23.99
CA SER A 637 20.68 33.27 22.53
C SER A 637 19.82 34.36 21.89
N VAL A 638 20.24 34.92 20.75
CA VAL A 638 19.48 35.96 20.06
C VAL A 638 19.61 35.86 18.54
N GLU A 639 18.50 36.11 17.85
CA GLU A 639 18.46 36.32 16.41
C GLU A 639 18.08 37.77 16.11
N VAL A 640 19.01 38.51 15.48
CA VAL A 640 18.85 39.91 15.13
C VAL A 640 18.27 40.01 13.72
N LEU A 641 16.98 40.35 13.64
CA LEU A 641 16.29 40.57 12.37
C LEU A 641 16.32 42.07 12.03
N THR A 642 17.09 42.44 11.00
CA THR A 642 17.28 43.84 10.60
C THR A 642 16.60 44.13 9.26
N LEU A 643 15.73 45.13 9.23
CA LEU A 643 15.12 45.66 8.02
C LEU A 643 15.73 47.05 7.72
N LEU A 644 16.29 47.20 6.52
CA LEU A 644 16.71 48.48 5.96
C LEU A 644 15.71 48.89 4.85
N GLU A 645 14.94 49.94 5.09
CA GLU A 645 14.00 50.51 4.13
C GLU A 645 14.53 51.84 3.58
N ALA A 646 14.78 51.87 2.27
CA ALA A 646 15.08 53.08 1.52
C ALA A 646 13.79 53.74 1.02
N LEU A 647 13.37 54.82 1.68
CA LEU A 647 12.22 55.65 1.29
C LEU A 647 12.71 56.86 0.47
N GLU A 648 11.81 57.59 -0.20
CA GLU A 648 12.22 58.65 -1.14
C GLU A 648 13.03 59.81 -0.51
N GLN A 649 12.85 60.05 0.78
CA GLN A 649 13.42 61.18 1.53
C GLN A 649 14.03 60.77 2.88
N SER A 650 14.01 59.47 3.22
CA SER A 650 14.52 58.93 4.47
C SER A 650 14.96 57.48 4.33
N THR A 651 15.85 57.05 5.23
CA THR A 651 16.24 55.66 5.41
C THR A 651 15.80 55.22 6.79
N ARG A 652 15.04 54.13 6.88
CA ARG A 652 14.57 53.54 8.14
C ARG A 652 15.28 52.22 8.39
N HIS A 653 15.89 52.10 9.57
CA HIS A 653 16.42 50.85 10.09
C HIS A 653 15.48 50.38 11.21
N THR A 654 14.99 49.15 11.11
CA THR A 654 14.21 48.49 12.16
C THR A 654 14.93 47.22 12.58
N TRP A 655 15.07 47.00 13.89
CA TRP A 655 15.71 45.83 14.47
C TRP A 655 14.73 45.12 15.38
N THR A 656 14.39 43.87 15.06
CA THR A 656 13.67 42.97 15.96
C THR A 656 14.67 41.97 16.53
N LEU A 657 14.92 42.09 17.83
CA LEU A 657 15.81 41.23 18.60
C LEU A 657 14.98 40.08 19.16
N ALA A 658 15.04 38.91 18.53
CA ALA A 658 14.34 37.70 18.97
C ALA A 658 15.24 36.90 19.92
N PHE A 659 15.01 37.05 21.22
CA PHE A 659 15.76 36.35 22.27
C PHE A 659 15.17 34.96 22.54
N ASP A 660 16.04 34.00 22.85
CA ASP A 660 15.67 32.74 23.51
C ASP A 660 16.56 32.57 24.75
N VAL A 661 15.95 32.63 25.94
CA VAL A 661 16.66 32.57 27.23
C VAL A 661 16.50 31.19 27.84
N ALA A 662 17.55 30.38 27.74
CA ALA A 662 17.58 29.01 28.24
C ALA A 662 18.10 28.90 29.69
N TYR A 663 17.71 27.78 30.32
CA TYR A 663 18.03 27.36 31.69
C TYR A 663 17.52 28.24 32.83
N ALA A 664 18.00 29.47 32.97
CA ALA A 664 17.61 30.39 34.03
C ALA A 664 17.12 31.71 33.42
N ALA A 665 16.15 32.35 34.08
CA ALA A 665 15.61 33.62 33.64
C ALA A 665 16.61 34.77 33.84
N THR A 666 16.49 35.84 33.03
CA THR A 666 17.21 37.11 33.22
C THR A 666 16.28 38.30 33.06
N ASP A 667 16.52 39.37 33.82
CA ASP A 667 15.90 40.70 33.64
C ASP A 667 16.80 41.66 32.84
N ARG A 668 18.06 41.29 32.56
CA ARG A 668 19.08 42.19 31.99
C ARG A 668 19.90 41.58 30.86
N PHE A 669 20.28 42.44 29.93
CA PHE A 669 21.24 42.20 28.85
C PHE A 669 21.79 43.54 28.35
N VAL A 670 22.91 43.50 27.63
CA VAL A 670 23.56 44.68 27.06
C VAL A 670 23.37 44.70 25.54
N LEU A 671 23.02 45.85 24.99
CA LEU A 671 22.99 46.12 23.54
C LEU A 671 24.20 46.97 23.15
N ALA A 672 24.87 46.61 22.07
CA ALA A 672 25.87 47.42 21.41
C ALA A 672 25.22 48.17 20.23
N LEU A 673 25.23 49.50 20.28
CA LEU A 673 24.59 50.38 19.30
C LEU A 673 25.66 51.25 18.61
N PRO A 674 25.62 51.43 17.27
CA PRO A 674 26.59 52.28 16.59
C PRO A 674 26.50 53.72 17.09
N ARG A 675 27.64 54.37 17.35
CA ARG A 675 27.69 55.76 17.86
C ARG A 675 26.87 56.74 17.02
N ALA A 676 26.76 56.51 15.72
CA ALA A 676 26.00 57.35 14.78
C ALA A 676 24.48 57.38 15.05
N VAL A 677 23.89 56.30 15.59
CA VAL A 677 22.44 56.21 15.84
C VAL A 677 22.05 56.30 17.31
N ALA A 678 23.02 56.26 18.23
CA ALA A 678 22.81 56.18 19.68
C ALA A 678 21.86 57.26 20.24
N GLU A 679 21.94 58.50 19.79
CA GLU A 679 21.08 59.59 20.29
C GLU A 679 19.64 59.53 19.76
N THR A 680 19.41 58.84 18.63
CA THR A 680 18.16 58.91 17.85
C THR A 680 17.37 57.60 17.80
N VAL A 681 18.02 56.45 18.04
CA VAL A 681 17.38 55.13 18.11
C VAL A 681 16.34 55.06 19.24
N ARG A 682 15.22 54.41 18.97
CA ARG A 682 14.12 54.20 19.92
C ARG A 682 13.78 52.72 20.04
N PHE A 683 14.04 52.15 21.21
CA PHE A 683 13.44 50.88 21.63
C PHE A 683 12.15 51.20 22.37
N VAL A 684 11.02 50.67 21.88
CA VAL A 684 9.68 50.97 22.42
C VAL A 684 8.93 49.66 22.63
N ASP A 685 9.19 49.03 23.77
CA ASP A 685 8.57 47.76 24.14
C ASP A 685 7.98 47.82 25.57
N PRO A 686 6.73 47.39 25.81
CA PRO A 686 6.11 47.39 27.15
C PRO A 686 6.84 46.55 28.21
N GLN A 687 7.67 45.58 27.78
CA GLN A 687 8.44 44.70 28.65
C GLN A 687 9.68 45.40 29.24
N ILE A 688 10.14 46.50 28.63
CA ILE A 688 11.25 47.29 29.16
C ILE A 688 10.77 48.10 30.38
N LEU A 689 11.61 48.11 31.42
CA LEU A 689 11.46 48.92 32.62
C LEU A 689 12.36 50.16 32.54
N GLU A 690 13.63 49.96 32.17
CA GLU A 690 14.67 51.00 32.14
C GLU A 690 15.70 50.72 31.03
N ILE A 691 16.30 51.79 30.50
CA ILE A 691 17.40 51.73 29.53
C ILE A 691 18.56 52.57 30.10
N ASN A 692 19.54 51.90 30.69
CA ASN A 692 20.74 52.51 31.24
C ASN A 692 21.72 52.80 30.08
N ARG A 693 21.71 54.05 29.61
CA ARG A 693 22.48 54.51 28.44
C ARG A 693 23.96 54.77 28.72
N ASP A 694 24.30 54.96 29.99
CA ASP A 694 25.66 55.28 30.48
C ASP A 694 26.39 54.03 31.00
N HIS A 695 25.86 52.84 30.72
CA HIS A 695 26.41 51.57 31.18
C HIS A 695 27.83 51.32 30.64
N GLN A 696 28.79 51.15 31.56
CA GLN A 696 30.15 50.74 31.23
C GLN A 696 30.36 49.28 31.67
N PRO A 697 30.51 48.33 30.73
CA PRO A 697 30.66 46.93 31.08
C PRO A 697 31.98 46.70 31.83
N ALA A 698 31.93 45.95 32.93
CA ALA A 698 33.06 45.75 33.86
C ALA A 698 34.28 45.02 33.24
N ALA A 699 34.10 44.40 32.08
CA ALA A 699 35.16 43.91 31.20
C ALA A 699 34.83 44.30 29.76
N ALA A 700 35.85 44.50 28.93
CA ALA A 700 35.65 44.80 27.51
C ALA A 700 34.87 43.64 26.84
N PRO A 701 33.70 43.91 26.20
CA PRO A 701 32.92 42.86 25.57
C PRO A 701 33.64 42.30 24.34
N ALA A 702 33.41 41.01 24.04
CA ALA A 702 34.03 40.29 22.94
C ALA A 702 33.41 40.64 21.57
N LEU A 703 33.41 41.92 21.21
CA LEU A 703 32.87 42.46 19.96
C LEU A 703 34.00 43.15 19.17
N PRO A 704 34.30 42.74 17.92
CA PRO A 704 35.24 43.45 17.06
C PRO A 704 34.77 44.89 16.77
N ASP A 705 35.74 45.80 16.58
CA ASP A 705 35.52 47.25 16.40
C ASP A 705 34.67 47.91 17.52
N ALA A 706 34.76 47.40 18.76
CA ALA A 706 33.99 47.86 19.92
C ALA A 706 34.03 49.38 20.15
N GLU A 707 35.11 50.06 19.76
CA GLU A 707 35.22 51.52 19.86
C GLU A 707 34.17 52.28 19.01
N LYS A 708 33.59 51.66 17.97
CA LYS A 708 32.52 52.24 17.13
C LYS A 708 31.14 52.21 17.78
N PHE A 709 30.98 51.46 18.87
CA PHE A 709 29.71 51.24 19.55
C PHE A 709 29.61 52.02 20.88
N VAL A 710 28.38 52.16 21.38
CA VAL A 710 28.05 52.43 22.78
C VAL A 710 27.31 51.23 23.35
N PHE A 711 27.39 51.02 24.66
CA PHE A 711 26.79 49.89 25.35
C PHE A 711 25.64 50.37 26.23
N TRP A 712 24.42 49.89 25.96
CA TRP A 712 23.23 50.19 26.76
C TRP A 712 22.77 48.94 27.48
N GLU A 713 22.58 49.02 28.80
CA GLU A 713 21.97 47.96 29.58
C GLU A 713 20.46 48.13 29.58
N ILE A 714 19.74 47.10 29.12
CA ILE A 714 18.29 47.06 29.09
C ILE A 714 17.81 46.28 30.31
N VAL A 715 16.96 46.88 31.13
CA VAL A 715 16.34 46.25 32.29
C VAL A 715 14.86 45.99 31.97
N LEU A 716 14.41 44.76 32.17
CA LEU A 716 13.03 44.34 31.93
C LEU A 716 12.16 44.51 33.19
N ARG A 717 10.84 44.55 32.98
CA ARG A 717 9.81 44.68 34.03
C ARG A 717 9.66 43.43 34.91
N GLY A 718 10.44 42.39 34.64
CA GLY A 718 10.53 41.13 35.38
C GLY A 718 11.40 40.13 34.61
N GLU A 719 11.91 39.11 35.31
CA GLU A 719 12.76 38.08 34.72
C GLU A 719 12.05 37.35 33.55
N LYS A 720 12.78 37.06 32.47
CA LYS A 720 12.30 36.35 31.28
C LYS A 720 13.06 35.05 31.05
N GLN A 721 12.33 34.01 30.67
CA GLN A 721 12.85 32.71 30.23
C GLN A 721 12.06 32.24 28.99
N GLY A 722 12.72 31.53 28.08
CA GLY A 722 12.18 31.18 26.77
C GLY A 722 12.21 32.36 25.80
N VAL A 723 11.34 32.30 24.78
CA VAL A 723 11.35 33.22 23.64
C VAL A 723 10.61 34.53 23.92
N PHE A 724 11.23 35.65 23.61
CA PHE A 724 10.57 36.96 23.53
C PHE A 724 11.28 37.88 22.51
N GLU A 725 10.54 38.85 21.98
CA GLU A 725 11.06 39.84 21.04
C GLU A 725 11.12 41.23 21.67
N ILE A 726 12.09 42.05 21.24
CA ILE A 726 12.14 43.50 21.49
C ILE A 726 12.43 44.19 20.16
N THR A 727 11.63 45.20 19.82
CA THR A 727 11.82 45.99 18.59
C THR A 727 12.35 47.39 18.87
N GLY A 728 13.36 47.78 18.12
CA GLY A 728 13.86 49.15 18.03
C GLY A 728 13.79 49.68 16.61
N SER A 729 13.71 51.00 16.45
CA SER A 729 13.78 51.64 15.14
C SER A 729 14.53 52.98 15.16
N HIS A 730 15.01 53.35 14.00
CA HIS A 730 15.70 54.60 13.70
C HIS A 730 15.29 55.05 12.30
N GLU A 731 15.12 56.35 12.09
CA GLU A 731 14.85 56.94 10.78
C GLU A 731 15.71 58.21 10.61
N GLN A 732 16.45 58.27 9.51
CA GLN A 732 17.32 59.38 9.14
C GLN A 732 16.88 59.98 7.80
N ALA A 733 16.86 61.31 7.70
CA ALA A 733 16.57 61.98 6.43
C ALA A 733 17.69 61.70 5.40
N ALA A 734 17.30 61.28 4.20
CA ALA A 734 18.17 60.86 3.11
C ALA A 734 17.66 61.48 1.80
N MET A 735 18.14 62.68 1.47
CA MET A 735 17.67 63.45 0.33
C MET A 735 18.47 63.11 -0.94
N ILE A 736 17.97 62.16 -1.73
CA ILE A 736 18.55 61.84 -3.04
C ILE A 736 17.92 62.77 -4.11
N GLU A 737 18.76 63.59 -4.73
CA GLU A 737 18.38 64.47 -5.85
C GLU A 737 17.96 63.64 -7.09
N SER A 738 17.11 64.23 -7.94
CA SER A 738 16.63 63.55 -9.17
C SER A 738 17.79 63.32 -10.15
N GLY A 739 18.08 62.05 -10.46
CA GLY A 739 19.25 61.63 -11.25
C GLY A 739 20.52 61.36 -10.42
N GLY A 740 20.53 61.69 -9.12
CA GLY A 740 21.65 61.46 -8.21
C GLY A 740 21.71 60.03 -7.65
N SER A 741 22.80 59.72 -6.96
CA SER A 741 22.91 58.53 -6.10
C SER A 741 23.54 58.83 -4.74
N ALA A 742 23.28 57.95 -3.77
CA ALA A 742 23.79 58.02 -2.40
C ALA A 742 24.16 56.62 -1.90
N ARG A 743 25.22 56.54 -1.08
CA ARG A 743 25.62 55.32 -0.36
C ARG A 743 24.91 55.31 0.99
N VAL A 744 24.18 54.24 1.28
CA VAL A 744 23.52 54.01 2.58
C VAL A 744 24.15 52.80 3.25
N GLU A 745 24.52 52.94 4.51
CA GLU A 745 25.18 51.87 5.26
C GLU A 745 24.22 51.24 6.28
N LEU A 746 24.33 49.92 6.44
CA LEU A 746 23.62 49.18 7.48
C LEU A 746 24.16 49.60 8.84
N MET A 747 23.25 49.94 9.75
CA MET A 747 23.54 50.21 11.15
C MET A 747 23.27 48.91 11.93
N PRO A 748 24.29 48.10 12.30
CA PRO A 748 24.08 46.84 12.98
C PRO A 748 23.84 47.04 14.48
N VAL A 749 23.05 46.19 15.11
CA VAL A 749 22.85 46.15 16.56
C VAL A 749 23.23 44.76 17.05
N HIS A 750 24.06 44.69 18.08
CA HIS A 750 24.60 43.44 18.62
C HIS A 750 24.25 43.29 20.11
N VAL A 751 24.29 42.06 20.64
CA VAL A 751 24.00 41.74 22.04
C VAL A 751 25.24 41.13 22.72
N PRO A 752 26.24 41.95 23.08
CA PRO A 752 27.44 41.46 23.75
C PRO A 752 27.10 40.72 25.06
N GLY A 753 27.62 39.50 25.18
CA GLY A 753 27.32 38.61 26.32
C GLY A 753 26.25 37.55 26.04
N ALA A 754 25.57 37.61 24.87
CA ALA A 754 24.82 36.46 24.37
C ALA A 754 25.75 35.26 24.14
N PHE A 755 25.25 34.05 24.41
CA PHE A 755 25.93 32.79 24.12
C PHE A 755 26.07 32.54 22.62
N GLN A 756 25.05 32.95 21.86
CA GLN A 756 25.04 32.92 20.40
C GLN A 756 24.22 34.10 19.88
N GLU A 757 24.81 34.84 18.94
CA GLU A 757 24.13 35.86 18.14
C GLU A 757 24.16 35.41 16.68
N THR A 758 23.00 35.30 16.06
CA THR A 758 22.83 35.16 14.61
C THR A 758 21.92 36.26 14.09
N GLY A 759 21.76 36.38 12.78
CA GLY A 759 20.76 37.32 12.27
C GLY A 759 20.47 37.22 10.79
N GLN A 760 19.45 37.97 10.38
CA GLN A 760 19.04 38.14 9.00
C GLN A 760 18.92 39.64 8.70
N VAL A 761 19.29 40.03 7.47
CA VAL A 761 19.21 41.42 7.01
C VAL A 761 18.40 41.44 5.72
N ALA A 762 17.33 42.24 5.69
CA ALA A 762 16.52 42.48 4.50
C ALA A 762 16.67 43.95 4.06
N VAL A 763 16.81 44.18 2.76
CA VAL A 763 16.82 45.53 2.16
C VAL A 763 15.59 45.71 1.29
N ALA A 764 14.76 46.68 1.61
CA ALA A 764 13.61 47.13 0.83
C ALA A 764 13.83 48.55 0.29
N LYS A 765 13.21 48.88 -0.84
CA LYS A 765 13.32 50.21 -1.47
C LYS A 765 11.98 50.68 -2.05
N ALA A 766 11.78 52.00 -2.07
CA ALA A 766 10.72 52.65 -2.82
C ALA A 766 10.81 52.35 -4.34
N GLU A 767 9.71 52.55 -5.07
CA GLU A 767 9.64 52.30 -6.51
C GLU A 767 10.52 53.26 -7.34
N SER A 768 10.63 54.52 -6.92
CA SER A 768 11.41 55.58 -7.59
C SER A 768 12.93 55.49 -7.37
N LEU A 769 13.37 54.59 -6.48
CA LEU A 769 14.76 54.31 -6.19
C LEU A 769 15.23 53.02 -6.87
N GLU A 770 16.51 52.93 -7.17
CA GLU A 770 17.17 51.78 -7.80
C GLU A 770 18.43 51.42 -7.02
N ILE A 771 18.65 50.14 -6.71
CA ILE A 771 19.90 49.66 -6.11
C ILE A 771 20.88 49.39 -7.24
N ARG A 772 21.97 50.17 -7.30
CA ARG A 772 23.04 50.00 -8.30
C ARG A 772 24.08 48.96 -7.88
N SER A 773 24.42 48.94 -6.60
CA SER A 773 25.43 48.07 -6.03
C SER A 773 25.15 47.79 -4.56
N ALA A 774 25.64 46.65 -4.08
CA ALA A 774 25.60 46.26 -2.66
C ALA A 774 26.94 45.62 -2.28
N GLU A 775 27.65 46.25 -1.34
CA GLU A 775 28.91 45.77 -0.77
C GLU A 775 28.62 45.06 0.55
N ALA A 776 28.43 43.73 0.49
CA ALA A 776 28.31 42.88 1.67
C ALA A 776 29.70 42.48 2.20
N GLY A 777 29.94 42.64 3.51
CA GLY A 777 31.22 42.29 4.13
C GLY A 777 31.28 40.83 4.58
N THR A 778 30.70 40.55 5.75
CA THR A 778 30.66 39.22 6.40
C THR A 778 29.31 38.50 6.26
N LEU A 779 28.41 39.06 5.45
CA LEU A 779 27.05 38.55 5.25
C LEU A 779 27.00 37.47 4.15
N GLU A 780 26.30 36.36 4.41
CA GLU A 780 25.93 35.36 3.40
C GLU A 780 24.64 35.82 2.67
N GLU A 781 24.61 35.79 1.33
CA GLU A 781 23.38 36.06 0.55
C GLU A 781 22.35 34.92 0.68
N MET A 782 21.06 35.25 0.54
CA MET A 782 19.94 34.34 0.77
C MET A 782 18.72 34.71 -0.11
N ASP A 783 17.83 33.76 -0.40
CA ASP A 783 16.53 34.08 -1.04
C ASP A 783 15.64 34.85 -0.04
N ALA A 784 14.98 35.93 -0.50
CA ALA A 784 14.04 36.71 0.31
C ALA A 784 12.85 35.88 0.85
N ARG A 785 12.59 34.70 0.28
CA ARG A 785 11.59 33.72 0.75
C ARG A 785 12.04 32.91 1.99
N GLU A 786 13.34 32.87 2.29
CA GLU A 786 13.91 32.24 3.49
C GLU A 786 13.99 33.23 4.68
N LEU A 787 13.60 34.50 4.48
CA LEU A 787 13.48 35.47 5.56
C LEU A 787 12.39 35.04 6.55
N ARG A 788 12.67 35.20 7.85
CA ARG A 788 11.67 35.02 8.91
C ARG A 788 10.75 36.24 8.99
N PRO A 789 9.50 36.09 9.45
CA PRO A 789 8.72 37.23 9.96
C PRO A 789 9.52 37.99 11.04
N PRO A 790 9.47 39.34 11.10
CA PRO A 790 8.68 40.23 10.25
C PRO A 790 9.35 40.62 8.91
N LEU A 791 10.54 40.10 8.59
CA LEU A 791 11.32 40.49 7.40
C LEU A 791 10.78 39.95 6.06
N ASN A 792 9.88 38.96 6.06
CA ASN A 792 9.34 38.29 4.87
C ASN A 792 8.32 39.14 4.06
N LEU A 793 8.60 40.43 3.93
CA LEU A 793 7.74 41.44 3.31
C LEU A 793 7.77 41.36 1.78
N ALA A 794 6.61 41.58 1.16
CA ALA A 794 6.51 41.83 -0.28
C ALA A 794 7.17 43.18 -0.63
N GLY A 795 8.47 43.15 -0.91
CA GLY A 795 9.29 44.35 -1.12
C GLY A 795 10.75 44.23 -0.67
N ALA A 796 11.16 43.12 -0.04
CA ALA A 796 12.58 42.82 0.17
C ALA A 796 13.25 42.49 -1.18
N PHE A 797 14.23 43.30 -1.58
CA PHE A 797 14.99 43.16 -2.84
C PHE A 797 16.34 42.45 -2.64
N LEU A 798 16.96 42.61 -1.47
CA LEU A 798 18.15 41.87 -1.06
C LEU A 798 17.87 41.20 0.29
N ALA A 799 18.37 39.98 0.46
CA ALA A 799 18.26 39.23 1.70
C ALA A 799 19.60 38.57 2.04
N TYR A 800 19.97 38.66 3.31
CA TYR A 800 21.24 38.15 3.83
C TYR A 800 21.06 37.49 5.20
N LYS A 801 22.03 36.67 5.60
CA LYS A 801 22.14 36.04 6.92
C LYS A 801 23.57 36.12 7.46
N TYR A 802 23.71 36.00 8.78
CA TYR A 802 25.01 35.90 9.44
C TYR A 802 24.97 35.00 10.68
N ARG A 803 26.15 34.49 11.06
CA ARG A 803 26.31 33.52 12.16
C ARG A 803 27.12 34.04 13.36
N ALA A 804 27.78 35.19 13.20
CA ALA A 804 28.52 35.91 14.22
C ALA A 804 28.78 37.37 13.78
N PRO A 805 28.95 38.32 14.71
CA PRO A 805 29.43 39.67 14.41
C PRO A 805 30.94 39.71 14.10
N PRO A 806 31.47 40.82 13.53
CA PRO A 806 30.76 42.04 13.13
C PRO A 806 30.04 41.86 11.78
N VAL A 807 29.07 42.72 11.48
CA VAL A 807 28.39 42.73 10.18
C VAL A 807 28.41 44.09 9.52
N SER A 808 28.51 44.09 8.19
CA SER A 808 28.52 45.30 7.37
C SER A 808 27.88 45.05 6.01
N LEU A 809 27.13 46.05 5.55
CA LEU A 809 26.51 46.14 4.23
C LEU A 809 26.42 47.62 3.85
N ALA A 810 26.88 47.97 2.66
CA ALA A 810 26.64 49.28 2.07
C ALA A 810 25.90 49.13 0.75
N VAL A 811 24.91 49.98 0.49
CA VAL A 811 24.03 49.93 -0.67
C VAL A 811 24.10 51.26 -1.41
N GLU A 812 24.42 51.25 -2.71
CA GLU A 812 24.29 52.45 -3.55
C GLU A 812 22.87 52.54 -4.11
N LEU A 813 22.15 53.58 -3.71
CA LEU A 813 20.81 53.90 -4.19
C LEU A 813 20.87 55.06 -5.18
N ALA A 814 20.14 54.95 -6.30
CA ALA A 814 19.96 56.03 -7.26
C ALA A 814 18.49 56.41 -7.41
N ARG A 815 18.20 57.69 -7.67
CA ARG A 815 16.83 58.16 -7.93
C ARG A 815 16.67 58.48 -9.42
N ASN A 816 15.70 57.84 -10.07
CA ASN A 816 15.49 58.01 -11.51
C ASN A 816 14.79 59.34 -11.85
N SER A 817 15.15 59.93 -12.99
CA SER A 817 14.64 61.23 -13.45
C SER A 817 13.39 61.10 -14.33
N TYR A 818 12.33 61.84 -14.03
CA TYR A 818 11.10 61.84 -14.83
C TYR A 818 11.28 62.54 -16.19
N PHE A 819 10.69 61.96 -17.25
CA PHE A 819 10.64 62.57 -18.58
C PHE A 819 9.53 63.63 -18.68
N ALA A 820 9.76 64.68 -19.48
CA ALA A 820 8.75 65.71 -19.75
C ALA A 820 7.58 65.15 -20.58
N VAL A 821 6.35 65.56 -20.24
CA VAL A 821 5.11 65.09 -20.89
C VAL A 821 4.94 65.74 -22.27
N PRO A 822 4.73 64.98 -23.37
CA PRO A 822 4.53 65.55 -24.70
C PRO A 822 3.24 66.39 -24.82
N GLN A 823 3.37 67.64 -25.29
CA GLN A 823 2.24 68.56 -25.52
C GLN A 823 1.37 68.18 -26.74
N ALA A 824 1.92 67.46 -27.70
CA ALA A 824 1.17 66.82 -28.78
C ALA A 824 1.85 65.52 -29.22
N ILE A 825 1.04 64.54 -29.64
CA ILE A 825 1.52 63.24 -30.17
C ILE A 825 0.78 62.95 -31.47
N VAL A 826 1.53 62.67 -32.53
CA VAL A 826 1.00 62.12 -33.78
C VAL A 826 0.90 60.61 -33.63
N THR A 827 -0.32 60.08 -33.56
CA THR A 827 -0.54 58.63 -33.43
C THR A 827 -0.09 57.90 -34.69
N HIS A 828 -0.44 58.45 -35.87
CA HIS A 828 -0.07 57.89 -37.16
C HIS A 828 0.27 59.00 -38.16
N ALA A 829 1.34 58.79 -38.93
CA ALA A 829 1.65 59.53 -40.14
C ALA A 829 1.40 58.63 -41.35
N ASP A 830 0.39 58.91 -42.18
CA ASP A 830 0.13 58.21 -43.44
C ASP A 830 0.54 59.09 -44.62
N LEU A 831 1.64 58.71 -45.28
CA LEU A 831 2.20 59.41 -46.43
C LEU A 831 1.93 58.61 -47.70
N VAL A 832 1.59 59.30 -48.79
CA VAL A 832 1.36 58.75 -50.12
C VAL A 832 2.19 59.54 -51.12
N THR A 833 3.28 58.96 -51.63
CA THR A 833 4.14 59.59 -52.65
C THR A 833 3.97 58.89 -53.99
N ALA A 834 3.74 59.67 -55.06
CA ALA A 834 3.86 59.22 -56.43
C ALA A 834 5.12 59.81 -57.08
N ALA A 835 5.93 58.95 -57.71
CA ALA A 835 7.09 59.35 -58.49
C ALA A 835 6.71 59.46 -59.99
N ALA A 836 6.98 60.60 -60.61
CA ALA A 836 6.75 60.83 -62.02
C ALA A 836 7.91 60.30 -62.90
N THR A 837 7.69 60.22 -64.21
CA THR A 837 8.67 59.61 -65.15
C THR A 837 9.92 60.46 -65.39
N ASP A 838 9.91 61.72 -64.96
CA ASP A 838 11.01 62.71 -64.91
C ASP A 838 11.67 62.81 -63.53
N ARG A 839 11.32 61.89 -62.61
CA ARG A 839 11.77 61.80 -61.22
C ARG A 839 11.22 62.89 -60.27
N ALA A 840 10.27 63.72 -60.68
CA ALA A 840 9.52 64.59 -59.74
C ALA A 840 8.68 63.73 -58.77
N GLN A 841 8.37 64.26 -57.58
CA GLN A 841 7.71 63.50 -56.51
C GLN A 841 6.59 64.29 -55.86
N THR A 842 5.34 63.84 -56.01
CA THR A 842 4.18 64.46 -55.34
C THR A 842 3.80 63.64 -54.12
N THR A 843 3.77 64.24 -52.93
CA THR A 843 3.52 63.57 -51.64
C THR A 843 2.35 64.19 -50.90
N GLU A 844 1.34 63.38 -50.64
CA GLU A 844 0.20 63.63 -49.76
C GLU A 844 0.56 63.11 -48.37
N ALA A 845 0.51 63.96 -47.34
CA ALA A 845 0.78 63.61 -45.95
C ALA A 845 -0.48 63.82 -45.11
N VAL A 846 -0.83 62.84 -44.28
CA VAL A 846 -1.93 62.90 -43.31
C VAL A 846 -1.41 62.50 -41.93
N TYR A 847 -1.42 63.45 -40.99
CA TYR A 847 -0.99 63.25 -39.61
C TYR A 847 -2.20 63.17 -38.68
N TRP A 848 -2.35 62.07 -37.94
CA TRP A 848 -3.38 61.90 -36.92
C TRP A 848 -2.91 62.46 -35.58
N VAL A 849 -3.04 63.78 -35.44
CA VAL A 849 -2.58 64.58 -34.31
C VAL A 849 -3.54 64.41 -33.13
N LYS A 850 -3.01 64.02 -31.97
CA LYS A 850 -3.66 64.21 -30.68
C LYS A 850 -3.00 65.40 -29.98
N ASN A 851 -3.76 66.49 -29.84
CA ASN A 851 -3.29 67.72 -29.23
C ASN A 851 -3.67 67.78 -27.75
N ASN A 852 -2.69 68.03 -26.87
CA ASN A 852 -2.97 68.34 -25.46
C ASN A 852 -2.96 69.86 -25.25
N ASP A 853 -1.91 70.57 -25.72
CA ASP A 853 -1.70 72.01 -25.47
C ASP A 853 -0.84 72.76 -26.53
N LEU A 854 -0.60 72.17 -27.71
CA LEU A 854 0.22 72.78 -28.77
C LEU A 854 -0.62 73.73 -29.64
N GLN A 855 -0.17 74.98 -29.84
CA GLN A 855 -0.91 75.98 -30.63
C GLN A 855 -0.68 75.86 -32.15
N PHE A 856 0.52 75.48 -32.57
CA PHE A 856 0.91 75.33 -33.98
C PHE A 856 1.70 74.04 -34.17
N LEU A 857 1.29 73.20 -35.11
CA LEU A 857 2.10 72.08 -35.57
C LEU A 857 3.16 72.62 -36.53
N VAL A 858 4.43 72.45 -36.16
CA VAL A 858 5.57 72.85 -36.99
C VAL A 858 5.91 71.72 -37.97
N VAL A 859 5.87 72.05 -39.26
CA VAL A 859 6.11 71.12 -40.37
C VAL A 859 7.26 71.65 -41.23
N ARG A 860 8.37 70.91 -41.29
CA ARG A 860 9.48 71.22 -42.20
C ARG A 860 9.33 70.40 -43.48
N LEU A 861 9.19 71.07 -44.62
CA LEU A 861 9.17 70.39 -45.92
C LEU A 861 10.60 70.09 -46.42
N PRO A 862 10.78 69.08 -47.30
CA PRO A 862 12.06 68.84 -47.95
C PRO A 862 12.61 70.05 -48.71
N ALA A 863 13.94 70.18 -48.78
CA ALA A 863 14.59 71.29 -49.46
C ALA A 863 14.15 71.43 -50.93
N GLY A 864 13.71 72.63 -51.31
CA GLY A 864 13.21 72.93 -52.65
C GLY A 864 11.78 72.45 -52.95
N ALA A 865 11.12 71.75 -52.03
CA ALA A 865 9.72 71.35 -52.19
C ALA A 865 8.76 72.56 -52.12
N ARG A 866 7.60 72.42 -52.77
CA ARG A 866 6.54 73.42 -52.80
C ARG A 866 5.21 72.80 -52.38
N LEU A 867 4.41 73.54 -51.62
CA LEU A 867 3.05 73.14 -51.28
C LEU A 867 2.15 73.27 -52.53
N VAL A 868 1.36 72.23 -52.82
CA VAL A 868 0.48 72.15 -54.02
C VAL A 868 -1.00 71.95 -53.68
N SER A 869 -1.35 71.88 -52.40
CA SER A 869 -2.74 71.97 -51.91
C SER A 869 -2.84 72.95 -50.76
N GLU A 870 -4.05 73.38 -50.42
CA GLU A 870 -4.33 73.94 -49.11
C GLU A 870 -4.01 72.91 -48.00
N VAL A 871 -3.71 73.39 -46.79
CA VAL A 871 -3.55 72.53 -45.61
C VAL A 871 -4.92 72.40 -44.95
N PHE A 872 -5.39 71.18 -44.73
CA PHE A 872 -6.63 70.92 -44.00
C PHE A 872 -6.31 70.48 -42.58
N VAL A 873 -7.03 71.05 -41.61
CA VAL A 873 -7.01 70.64 -40.21
C VAL A 873 -8.42 70.14 -39.87
N ASP A 874 -8.52 68.83 -39.70
CA ASP A 874 -9.79 68.07 -39.78
C ASP A 874 -10.56 68.36 -41.08
N ARG A 875 -11.58 69.24 -41.00
CA ARG A 875 -12.42 69.67 -42.14
C ARG A 875 -12.15 71.10 -42.60
N GLU A 876 -11.40 71.89 -41.84
CA GLU A 876 -11.18 73.32 -42.14
C GLU A 876 -9.92 73.53 -42.98
N PRO A 877 -9.99 74.28 -44.10
CA PRO A 877 -8.80 74.75 -44.81
C PRO A 877 -8.11 75.85 -43.99
N GLN A 878 -6.80 75.75 -43.85
CA GLN A 878 -5.93 76.65 -43.10
C GLN A 878 -4.77 77.10 -43.99
N GLN A 879 -4.44 78.39 -43.95
CA GLN A 879 -3.25 78.91 -44.64
C GLN A 879 -2.04 78.81 -43.69
N PRO A 880 -1.01 78.01 -44.01
CA PRO A 880 0.15 77.86 -43.15
C PRO A 880 1.02 79.13 -43.18
N MET A 881 1.42 79.62 -42.00
CA MET A 881 2.38 80.71 -41.90
C MET A 881 3.81 80.16 -41.98
N ARG A 882 4.79 80.96 -42.41
CA ARG A 882 6.21 80.61 -42.28
C ARG A 882 6.76 81.20 -40.98
N ARG A 883 7.55 80.43 -40.23
CA ARG A 883 8.28 80.93 -39.05
C ARG A 883 9.41 81.86 -39.50
N GLU A 884 9.46 83.06 -38.94
CA GLU A 884 10.43 84.10 -39.32
C GLU A 884 11.88 83.57 -39.28
N GLY A 885 12.64 83.83 -40.35
CA GLY A 885 14.01 83.32 -40.50
C GLY A 885 14.16 81.84 -40.88
N SER A 886 13.07 81.10 -41.16
CA SER A 886 13.13 79.67 -41.52
C SER A 886 12.08 79.26 -42.57
N ASP A 887 12.30 78.13 -43.24
CA ASP A 887 11.31 77.48 -44.13
C ASP A 887 10.31 76.58 -43.37
N ASP A 888 10.28 76.64 -42.03
CA ASP A 888 9.35 75.86 -41.22
C ASP A 888 7.91 76.42 -41.36
N LEU A 889 6.96 75.55 -41.71
CA LEU A 889 5.54 75.88 -41.83
C LEU A 889 4.84 75.70 -40.48
N LEU A 890 4.09 76.73 -40.06
CA LEU A 890 3.27 76.75 -38.86
C LEU A 890 1.81 76.49 -39.25
N VAL A 891 1.31 75.29 -38.93
CA VAL A 891 -0.09 74.90 -39.13
C VAL A 891 -0.84 75.10 -37.81
N ARG A 892 -1.78 76.05 -37.75
CA ARG A 892 -2.56 76.31 -36.55
C ARG A 892 -3.40 75.09 -36.16
N LEU A 893 -3.35 74.69 -34.89
CA LEU A 893 -4.16 73.60 -34.35
C LEU A 893 -5.41 74.15 -33.63
N PRO A 894 -6.52 73.39 -33.56
CA PRO A 894 -7.66 73.74 -32.72
C PRO A 894 -7.25 73.74 -31.24
N SER A 895 -7.65 74.79 -30.54
CA SER A 895 -7.38 74.99 -29.11
C SER A 895 -8.40 74.25 -28.24
N GLY A 896 -8.00 73.09 -27.70
CA GLY A 896 -8.79 72.30 -26.76
C GLY A 896 -8.21 70.89 -26.58
N ALA A 897 -8.30 70.34 -25.36
CA ALA A 897 -7.73 69.05 -24.99
C ALA A 897 -8.52 67.86 -25.58
N GLY A 898 -8.30 67.58 -26.87
CA GLY A 898 -8.96 66.51 -27.60
C GLY A 898 -8.51 65.12 -27.14
N ARG A 899 -9.42 64.32 -26.55
CA ARG A 899 -9.13 62.91 -26.23
C ARG A 899 -8.90 62.05 -27.48
N ALA A 900 -9.56 62.39 -28.60
CA ALA A 900 -9.42 61.75 -29.91
C ALA A 900 -8.40 62.49 -30.79
N ALA A 901 -7.80 61.77 -31.75
CA ALA A 901 -6.89 62.34 -32.74
C ALA A 901 -7.65 62.80 -33.99
N PHE A 902 -7.20 63.88 -34.62
CA PHE A 902 -7.79 64.47 -35.83
C PHE A 902 -6.75 64.55 -36.98
N PRO A 903 -7.17 64.53 -38.26
CA PRO A 903 -6.25 64.51 -39.38
C PRO A 903 -5.78 65.93 -39.76
N VAL A 904 -4.47 66.14 -39.84
CA VAL A 904 -3.85 67.30 -40.50
C VAL A 904 -3.31 66.84 -41.85
N ARG A 905 -3.83 67.39 -42.95
CA ARG A 905 -3.62 66.92 -44.32
C ARG A 905 -3.04 68.00 -45.23
N PHE A 906 -1.97 67.70 -45.94
CA PHE A 906 -1.42 68.58 -46.98
C PHE A 906 -0.74 67.79 -48.11
N VAL A 907 -0.58 68.43 -49.26
CA VAL A 907 0.15 67.85 -50.40
C VAL A 907 1.26 68.79 -50.85
N PHE A 908 2.47 68.25 -51.00
CA PHE A 908 3.64 68.97 -51.51
C PHE A 908 4.27 68.24 -52.69
N GLU A 909 4.93 68.98 -53.57
CA GLU A 909 5.72 68.47 -54.68
C GLU A 909 7.20 68.76 -54.42
N SER A 910 8.04 67.73 -54.54
CA SER A 910 9.50 67.86 -54.55
C SER A 910 9.99 67.79 -56.00
N PRO A 911 10.80 68.74 -56.47
CA PRO A 911 11.33 68.73 -57.83
C PRO A 911 12.26 67.54 -58.07
N SER A 912 12.45 67.18 -59.34
CA SER A 912 13.40 66.15 -59.74
C SER A 912 14.82 66.50 -59.28
N GLU A 913 15.49 65.55 -58.60
CA GLU A 913 16.91 65.63 -58.22
C GLU A 913 17.84 65.96 -59.41
N ARG A 914 17.39 65.65 -60.63
CA ARG A 914 18.15 65.78 -61.87
C ARG A 914 17.22 66.24 -63.01
N PRO A 915 16.96 67.55 -63.11
CA PRO A 915 16.04 68.09 -64.10
C PRO A 915 16.38 67.64 -65.52
N GLY A 916 15.39 67.06 -66.22
CA GLY A 916 15.53 66.52 -67.57
C GLY A 916 15.90 65.03 -67.67
N GLU A 917 16.39 64.38 -66.61
CA GLU A 917 16.55 62.92 -66.60
C GLU A 917 15.20 62.21 -66.47
N LYS A 918 14.90 61.31 -67.41
CA LYS A 918 13.79 60.35 -67.26
C LYS A 918 14.24 59.07 -66.54
N LEU A 919 13.30 58.36 -65.91
CA LEU A 919 13.53 57.06 -65.27
C LEU A 919 14.19 56.07 -66.25
N GLY A 920 15.41 55.64 -65.94
CA GLY A 920 16.17 54.70 -66.76
C GLY A 920 15.70 53.25 -66.66
N TRP A 921 16.32 52.37 -67.46
CA TRP A 921 16.11 50.92 -67.43
C TRP A 921 16.43 50.25 -66.07
N LEU A 922 17.35 50.83 -65.32
CA LEU A 922 17.72 50.51 -63.94
C LEU A 922 18.10 51.82 -63.24
N GLY A 923 17.84 51.97 -61.93
CA GLY A 923 18.25 53.14 -61.18
C GLY A 923 17.81 53.16 -59.72
N SER A 924 17.98 54.33 -59.09
CA SER A 924 17.48 54.63 -57.74
C SER A 924 16.97 56.05 -57.64
N LEU A 925 15.98 56.23 -56.77
CA LEU A 925 15.33 57.50 -56.42
C LEU A 925 15.36 57.65 -54.89
N LEU A 926 15.75 58.82 -54.39
CA LEU A 926 15.63 59.15 -52.97
C LEU A 926 14.25 59.77 -52.72
N ILE A 927 13.42 59.10 -51.92
CA ILE A 927 12.15 59.68 -51.48
C ILE A 927 12.39 60.52 -50.23
N HIS A 928 12.07 61.80 -50.29
CA HIS A 928 12.14 62.70 -49.15
C HIS A 928 10.85 62.64 -48.31
N ALA A 929 10.97 62.92 -47.02
CA ALA A 929 9.86 62.99 -46.09
C ALA A 929 9.89 64.33 -45.33
N PRO A 930 8.74 64.93 -44.98
CA PRO A 930 8.67 66.10 -44.13
C PRO A 930 8.96 65.74 -42.67
N GLU A 931 9.51 66.68 -41.92
CA GLU A 931 9.86 66.52 -40.50
C GLU A 931 8.85 67.27 -39.60
N LEU A 932 8.66 66.76 -38.38
CA LEU A 932 7.87 67.40 -37.32
C LEU A 932 8.79 67.65 -36.10
N PRO A 933 9.42 68.84 -35.98
CA PRO A 933 10.42 69.07 -34.93
C PRO A 933 9.86 69.08 -33.50
N GLU A 934 8.60 69.46 -33.34
CA GLU A 934 7.97 69.78 -32.05
C GLU A 934 6.86 68.78 -31.63
N ALA A 935 6.67 67.68 -32.38
CA ALA A 935 5.64 66.67 -32.08
C ALA A 935 6.16 65.23 -32.31
N GLY A 936 6.01 64.38 -31.28
CA GLY A 936 6.42 62.97 -31.36
C GLY A 936 5.47 62.14 -32.22
N VAL A 937 6.01 61.32 -33.13
CA VAL A 937 5.25 60.41 -34.00
C VAL A 937 5.42 58.97 -33.51
N LEU A 938 4.31 58.25 -33.29
CA LEU A 938 4.35 56.85 -32.84
C LEU A 938 4.55 55.87 -34.01
N GLU A 939 3.71 55.96 -35.04
CA GLU A 939 3.80 55.11 -36.23
C GLU A 939 3.81 55.94 -37.52
N THR A 940 4.63 55.55 -38.49
CA THR A 940 4.60 56.06 -39.87
C THR A 940 4.31 54.94 -40.86
N ARG A 941 3.33 55.16 -41.75
CA ARG A 941 3.06 54.39 -42.97
C ARG A 941 3.37 55.25 -44.19
N HIS A 942 4.13 54.72 -45.14
CA HIS A 942 4.52 55.44 -46.36
C HIS A 942 4.26 54.57 -47.59
N ARG A 943 3.26 54.95 -48.39
CA ARG A 943 2.84 54.28 -49.63
C ARG A 943 3.52 54.94 -50.82
N LEU A 944 4.28 54.17 -51.58
CA LEU A 944 5.08 54.64 -52.72
C LEU A 944 4.52 54.09 -54.03
N TYR A 945 4.18 54.97 -54.96
CA TYR A 945 3.72 54.64 -56.31
C TYR A 945 4.82 54.96 -57.34
N LEU A 946 5.21 53.94 -58.13
CA LEU A 946 6.17 54.06 -59.23
C LEU A 946 5.47 53.76 -60.57
N PRO A 947 5.78 54.45 -61.68
CA PRO A 947 5.03 54.30 -62.94
C PRO A 947 5.05 52.86 -63.47
N GLU A 948 3.97 52.47 -64.17
CA GLU A 948 3.67 51.07 -64.49
C GLU A 948 4.76 50.31 -65.27
N GLY A 949 5.64 51.01 -66.00
CA GLY A 949 6.75 50.39 -66.71
C GLY A 949 7.80 49.73 -65.81
N TRP A 950 7.83 50.04 -64.51
CA TRP A 950 8.92 49.69 -63.60
C TRP A 950 8.51 48.76 -62.45
N SER A 951 9.51 48.33 -61.70
CA SER A 951 9.41 47.38 -60.58
C SER A 951 10.47 47.70 -59.52
N TYR A 952 10.08 47.69 -58.25
CA TYR A 952 11.00 47.91 -57.13
C TYR A 952 11.92 46.70 -56.93
N THR A 953 13.24 46.93 -56.93
CA THR A 953 14.26 45.89 -56.73
C THR A 953 14.85 45.88 -55.32
N GLY A 954 14.82 47.01 -54.62
CA GLY A 954 15.32 47.12 -53.24
C GLY A 954 14.93 48.45 -52.59
N VAL A 955 14.97 48.49 -51.26
CA VAL A 955 14.71 49.67 -50.41
C VAL A 955 15.87 49.76 -49.40
N LYS A 956 16.38 50.97 -49.16
CA LYS A 956 17.39 51.29 -48.15
C LYS A 956 16.96 52.54 -47.36
N GLY A 957 16.87 52.41 -46.05
CA GLY A 957 16.47 53.48 -45.14
C GLY A 957 15.93 52.89 -43.82
N PRO A 958 15.46 53.73 -42.90
CA PRO A 958 14.92 53.30 -41.60
C PRO A 958 13.46 52.83 -41.68
N LEU A 959 12.81 52.88 -42.85
CA LEU A 959 11.48 52.30 -43.06
C LEU A 959 11.59 50.85 -43.57
N THR A 960 10.78 49.98 -42.98
CA THR A 960 10.65 48.56 -43.36
C THR A 960 9.52 48.36 -44.36
N ARG A 961 9.52 47.27 -45.14
CA ARG A 961 8.40 46.94 -46.05
C ARG A 961 7.27 46.27 -45.27
N GLU A 962 6.04 46.74 -45.45
CA GLU A 962 4.83 46.20 -44.78
C GLU A 962 4.64 44.72 -45.12
N SER A 963 4.67 44.37 -46.41
CA SER A 963 4.67 42.99 -46.89
C SER A 963 6.07 42.56 -47.30
N ALA A 964 6.85 42.10 -46.33
CA ALA A 964 8.04 41.29 -46.58
C ALA A 964 7.64 39.89 -47.10
N GLU A 965 7.07 39.81 -48.30
CA GLU A 965 6.88 38.57 -49.07
C GLU A 965 8.26 37.99 -49.43
N ARG A 966 8.88 37.30 -48.45
CA ARG A 966 10.08 36.49 -48.63
C ARG A 966 9.78 35.52 -49.78
N SER A 967 10.58 35.58 -50.84
CA SER A 967 10.17 34.90 -52.09
C SER A 967 10.24 33.38 -51.99
N TRP A 968 10.94 32.87 -50.97
CA TRP A 968 10.77 31.53 -50.40
C TRP A 968 9.30 31.12 -50.21
N THR A 969 8.41 31.98 -49.69
CA THR A 969 7.01 31.63 -49.45
C THR A 969 6.23 31.39 -50.76
N ARG A 970 6.62 32.06 -51.85
CA ARG A 970 6.08 31.78 -53.21
C ARG A 970 6.70 30.51 -53.81
N ALA A 971 8.01 30.33 -53.69
CA ALA A 971 8.70 29.14 -54.16
C ALA A 971 8.21 27.87 -53.44
N ARG A 972 7.93 27.98 -52.14
CA ARG A 972 7.36 26.92 -51.32
C ARG A 972 5.93 26.57 -51.73
N ARG A 973 5.04 27.54 -52.00
CA ARG A 973 3.69 27.25 -52.55
C ARG A 973 3.70 26.48 -53.88
N LEU A 974 4.79 26.55 -54.66
CA LEU A 974 5.00 25.73 -55.86
C LEU A 974 5.58 24.33 -55.56
N LEU A 975 6.21 24.13 -54.39
CA LEU A 975 6.77 22.86 -53.92
C LEU A 975 5.84 22.09 -52.98
N ASP A 976 4.95 22.76 -52.23
CA ASP A 976 4.01 22.15 -51.28
C ASP A 976 3.20 20.97 -51.87
N PRO A 977 2.68 21.00 -53.13
CA PRO A 977 2.00 19.83 -53.72
C PRO A 977 2.93 18.67 -54.13
N LEU A 978 4.25 18.87 -54.12
CA LEU A 978 5.25 17.85 -54.43
C LEU A 978 5.96 17.31 -53.17
N ILE A 979 6.11 18.14 -52.13
CA ILE A 979 6.80 17.82 -50.88
C ILE A 979 6.01 18.41 -49.69
N PRO A 980 4.89 17.79 -49.26
CA PRO A 980 4.10 18.28 -48.13
C PRO A 980 4.80 18.17 -46.77
N ALA A 981 5.97 17.49 -46.71
CA ALA A 981 6.73 17.26 -45.49
C ALA A 981 7.40 18.51 -44.88
N PHE A 982 7.34 19.69 -45.53
CA PHE A 982 7.88 20.93 -44.98
C PHE A 982 7.02 21.59 -43.88
N GLY A 983 5.93 20.92 -43.47
CA GLY A 983 5.04 21.34 -42.37
C GLY A 983 3.97 22.35 -42.80
N PRO A 984 3.29 23.02 -41.85
CA PRO A 984 2.45 24.18 -42.17
C PRO A 984 3.30 25.32 -42.75
N LEU A 985 2.69 26.17 -43.58
CA LEU A 985 3.31 27.44 -43.97
C LEU A 985 3.48 28.30 -42.71
N PRO A 986 4.66 28.92 -42.47
CA PRO A 986 4.83 29.84 -41.35
C PRO A 986 4.17 31.18 -41.67
N GLU A 987 2.86 31.26 -41.47
CA GLU A 987 2.09 32.52 -41.53
C GLU A 987 2.54 33.53 -40.45
N SER A 988 3.24 33.04 -39.43
CA SER A 988 3.68 33.73 -38.22
C SER A 988 5.18 34.08 -38.17
N VAL A 989 5.85 34.33 -39.30
CA VAL A 989 7.13 35.09 -39.28
C VAL A 989 6.82 36.58 -39.06
N ALA A 990 6.41 36.91 -37.84
CA ALA A 990 6.15 38.26 -37.33
C ALA A 990 5.53 39.21 -38.37
N GLN A 991 4.25 39.01 -38.69
CA GLN A 991 3.43 40.18 -38.98
C GLN A 991 3.46 41.05 -37.72
N ALA A 992 4.30 42.09 -37.71
CA ALA A 992 4.16 43.14 -36.73
C ALA A 992 2.73 43.67 -36.85
N VAL A 993 1.98 43.66 -35.75
CA VAL A 993 0.57 44.07 -35.72
C VAL A 993 0.53 45.59 -35.75
N TRP A 994 0.88 46.14 -36.90
CA TRP A 994 0.86 47.56 -37.19
C TRP A 994 -0.58 48.04 -37.11
N SER A 995 -0.82 49.09 -36.33
CA SER A 995 -2.13 49.72 -36.23
C SER A 995 -2.54 50.26 -37.61
N GLN A 996 -3.79 50.04 -38.01
CA GLN A 996 -4.28 50.74 -39.21
C GLN A 996 -4.55 52.20 -38.82
N PRO A 997 -3.94 53.18 -39.49
CA PRO A 997 -4.27 54.57 -39.25
C PRO A 997 -5.76 54.78 -39.54
N PRO A 998 -6.46 55.64 -38.77
CA PRO A 998 -7.87 55.89 -39.00
C PRO A 998 -8.14 56.33 -40.44
N GLU A 999 -9.26 55.91 -41.01
CA GLU A 999 -9.67 56.37 -42.33
C GLU A 999 -10.29 57.77 -42.24
N VAL A 1000 -9.83 58.69 -43.09
CA VAL A 1000 -10.52 59.97 -43.26
C VAL A 1000 -11.89 59.70 -43.89
N ALA A 1001 -12.95 60.14 -43.21
CA ALA A 1001 -14.34 59.97 -43.64
C ALA A 1001 -14.54 60.43 -45.10
N ALA A 1002 -15.38 59.71 -45.85
CA ALA A 1002 -15.51 59.88 -47.29
C ALA A 1002 -15.97 61.30 -47.70
N ASP A 1003 -16.75 61.97 -46.85
CA ASP A 1003 -17.21 63.34 -47.04
C ASP A 1003 -16.10 64.38 -46.75
N THR A 1004 -15.36 64.25 -45.63
CA THR A 1004 -14.15 65.04 -45.38
C THR A 1004 -13.15 64.88 -46.53
N ARG A 1005 -12.98 63.65 -47.03
CA ARG A 1005 -12.07 63.32 -48.13
C ARG A 1005 -12.54 63.88 -49.49
N ALA A 1006 -13.82 64.19 -49.66
CA ALA A 1006 -14.34 64.85 -50.86
C ALA A 1006 -14.00 66.36 -50.91
N LEU A 1007 -13.69 66.99 -49.75
CA LEU A 1007 -13.23 68.38 -49.69
C LEU A 1007 -11.80 68.56 -50.24
N TYR A 1008 -11.03 67.48 -50.37
CA TYR A 1008 -9.62 67.52 -50.76
C TYR A 1008 -9.46 67.66 -52.29
N GLY A 1009 -9.48 68.90 -52.78
CA GLY A 1009 -9.46 69.25 -54.21
C GLY A 1009 -8.24 68.76 -55.01
N PHE A 1010 -7.12 68.42 -54.35
CA PHE A 1010 -5.95 67.79 -55.00
C PHE A 1010 -5.65 66.42 -54.36
N GLN A 1011 -5.56 65.38 -55.19
CA GLN A 1011 -5.20 64.01 -54.79
C GLN A 1011 -3.98 63.52 -55.59
N VAL A 1012 -3.04 62.87 -54.91
CA VAL A 1012 -1.82 62.32 -55.54
C VAL A 1012 -2.16 61.19 -56.52
N PRO A 1013 -1.55 61.12 -57.72
CA PRO A 1013 -1.82 60.06 -58.70
C PRO A 1013 -1.48 58.65 -58.17
N ARG A 1014 -2.50 57.88 -57.79
CA ARG A 1014 -2.36 56.51 -57.25
C ARG A 1014 -2.26 55.42 -58.35
N GLN A 1015 -1.76 55.79 -59.52
CA GLN A 1015 -1.52 54.89 -60.66
C GLN A 1015 -0.08 54.37 -60.62
N GLY A 1016 0.14 53.13 -61.06
CA GLY A 1016 1.46 52.49 -61.00
C GLY A 1016 1.56 51.34 -60.00
N ARG A 1017 2.80 50.91 -59.72
CA ARG A 1017 3.10 49.86 -58.76
C ARG A 1017 3.25 50.46 -57.35
N LEU A 1018 2.37 50.04 -56.45
CA LEU A 1018 2.43 50.34 -55.02
C LEU A 1018 3.51 49.48 -54.32
N GLU A 1019 4.17 50.08 -53.33
CA GLU A 1019 4.90 49.42 -52.24
C GLU A 1019 4.59 50.20 -50.95
N THR A 1020 4.15 49.52 -49.89
CA THR A 1020 3.94 50.15 -48.58
C THR A 1020 5.13 49.90 -47.67
N LEU A 1021 5.60 50.96 -47.02
CA LEU A 1021 6.61 50.93 -45.99
C LEU A 1021 6.01 51.33 -44.63
N ARG A 1022 6.55 50.81 -43.52
CA ARG A 1022 6.19 51.20 -42.15
C ARG A 1022 7.40 51.34 -41.22
N ARG A 1023 7.25 52.18 -40.20
CA ARG A 1023 8.26 52.49 -39.18
C ARG A 1023 7.57 52.87 -37.86
N LEU A 1024 8.12 52.43 -36.73
CA LEU A 1024 7.86 53.05 -35.42
C LEU A 1024 8.76 54.29 -35.29
N GLY A 1025 8.17 55.42 -34.90
CA GLY A 1025 8.82 56.74 -34.95
C GLY A 1025 8.44 57.57 -36.19
N PRO A 1026 9.11 58.73 -36.39
CA PRO A 1026 8.73 59.72 -37.39
C PRO A 1026 9.03 59.31 -38.84
N PRO A 1027 8.46 60.01 -39.83
CA PRO A 1027 8.83 59.90 -41.23
C PRO A 1027 10.33 60.13 -41.43
N ALA A 1028 10.88 59.52 -42.48
CA ALA A 1028 12.30 59.63 -42.80
C ALA A 1028 12.53 59.36 -44.29
N GLN A 1029 13.67 59.83 -44.79
CA GLN A 1029 14.04 59.66 -46.19
C GLN A 1029 14.36 58.19 -46.50
N VAL A 1030 13.99 57.72 -47.69
CA VAL A 1030 14.18 56.32 -48.11
C VAL A 1030 14.66 56.22 -49.55
N SER A 1031 15.79 55.55 -49.76
CA SER A 1031 16.35 55.30 -51.08
C SER A 1031 15.73 54.03 -51.67
N VAL A 1032 15.09 54.17 -52.83
CA VAL A 1032 14.34 53.10 -53.49
C VAL A 1032 14.97 52.81 -54.85
N SER A 1033 15.28 51.54 -55.10
CA SER A 1033 15.88 51.09 -56.36
C SER A 1033 14.85 50.39 -57.25
N PHE A 1034 14.98 50.59 -58.56
CA PHE A 1034 14.00 50.18 -59.55
C PHE A 1034 14.63 49.56 -60.81
N ARG A 1035 13.86 48.71 -61.49
CA ARG A 1035 14.17 48.12 -62.81
C ARG A 1035 12.93 48.15 -63.71
N LEU A 1036 13.13 48.41 -65.00
CA LEU A 1036 12.11 48.30 -66.04
C LEU A 1036 11.59 46.85 -66.17
N LYS A 1037 10.28 46.65 -66.24
CA LYS A 1037 9.64 45.31 -66.32
C LYS A 1037 10.15 44.47 -67.50
N LYS A 1038 10.31 45.09 -68.69
CA LYS A 1038 10.82 44.42 -69.90
C LYS A 1038 12.21 43.79 -69.70
N LEU A 1039 13.09 44.45 -68.92
CA LEU A 1039 14.41 43.91 -68.58
C LEU A 1039 14.33 42.73 -67.60
N GLY A 1040 13.29 42.69 -66.74
CA GLY A 1040 13.00 41.54 -65.87
C GLY A 1040 12.69 40.29 -66.68
N PHE A 1041 11.72 40.36 -67.58
CA PHE A 1041 11.35 39.23 -68.44
C PHE A 1041 12.51 38.74 -69.32
N ALA A 1042 13.39 39.63 -69.79
CA ALA A 1042 14.60 39.24 -70.51
C ALA A 1042 15.58 38.45 -69.64
N LEU A 1043 15.79 38.84 -68.38
CA LEU A 1043 16.63 38.12 -67.42
C LEU A 1043 16.02 36.77 -67.01
N GLU A 1044 14.69 36.72 -66.82
CA GLU A 1044 13.94 35.48 -66.55
C GLU A 1044 14.10 34.45 -67.69
N ALA A 1045 13.95 34.90 -68.94
CA ALA A 1045 14.14 34.07 -70.13
C ALA A 1045 15.59 33.58 -70.28
N LEU A 1046 16.58 34.45 -70.06
CA LEU A 1046 18.00 34.09 -70.10
C LEU A 1046 18.38 33.06 -69.02
N ALA A 1047 17.85 33.19 -67.80
CA ALA A 1047 18.10 32.24 -66.72
C ALA A 1047 17.48 30.86 -67.00
N PHE A 1048 16.22 30.82 -67.46
CA PHE A 1048 15.53 29.59 -67.86
C PHE A 1048 16.27 28.86 -68.99
N LEU A 1049 16.62 29.59 -70.05
CA LEU A 1049 17.25 29.04 -71.24
C LEU A 1049 18.71 28.63 -70.99
N GLY A 1050 19.45 29.37 -70.17
CA GLY A 1050 20.81 29.01 -69.73
C GLY A 1050 20.86 27.69 -68.95
N VAL A 1051 19.90 27.47 -68.04
CA VAL A 1051 19.78 26.19 -67.30
C VAL A 1051 19.44 25.04 -68.26
N LEU A 1052 18.51 25.22 -69.20
CA LEU A 1052 18.19 24.22 -70.23
C LEU A 1052 19.40 23.82 -71.08
N LEU A 1053 20.17 24.80 -71.58
CA LEU A 1053 21.37 24.54 -72.37
C LEU A 1053 22.46 23.83 -71.54
N GLY A 1054 22.64 24.21 -70.27
CA GLY A 1054 23.52 23.51 -69.33
C GLY A 1054 23.09 22.06 -69.11
N GLY A 1055 21.79 21.81 -69.01
CA GLY A 1055 21.19 20.47 -68.94
C GLY A 1055 21.46 19.64 -70.19
N MET A 1056 21.23 20.22 -71.38
CA MET A 1056 21.53 19.57 -72.66
C MET A 1056 23.01 19.17 -72.76
N ALA A 1057 23.93 20.06 -72.39
CA ALA A 1057 25.37 19.77 -72.35
C ALA A 1057 25.73 18.66 -71.33
N CYS A 1058 25.03 18.61 -70.19
CA CYS A 1058 25.21 17.58 -69.17
C CYS A 1058 24.49 16.26 -69.47
N ALA A 1059 23.65 16.17 -70.51
CA ALA A 1059 22.81 15.00 -70.77
C ALA A 1059 23.58 13.69 -70.98
N ARG A 1060 24.83 13.76 -71.50
CA ARG A 1060 25.73 12.60 -71.70
C ARG A 1060 26.77 12.41 -70.57
N ARG A 1061 26.74 13.24 -69.52
CA ARG A 1061 27.73 13.26 -68.42
C ARG A 1061 27.30 12.37 -67.24
N PRO A 1062 28.24 11.92 -66.38
CA PRO A 1062 27.94 11.04 -65.25
C PRO A 1062 26.97 11.67 -64.24
N ALA A 1063 26.25 10.81 -63.51
CA ALA A 1063 25.17 11.19 -62.61
C ALA A 1063 25.57 12.26 -61.57
N ALA A 1064 26.80 12.24 -61.06
CA ALA A 1064 27.31 13.25 -60.13
C ALA A 1064 27.30 14.69 -60.73
N GLN A 1065 27.67 14.86 -62.01
CA GLN A 1065 27.67 16.18 -62.66
C GLN A 1065 26.24 16.65 -63.00
N LYS A 1066 25.34 15.71 -63.30
CA LYS A 1066 23.90 15.96 -63.44
C LYS A 1066 23.27 16.42 -62.12
N LEU A 1067 23.55 15.72 -61.02
CA LEU A 1067 23.11 16.08 -59.68
C LEU A 1067 23.68 17.43 -59.24
N LEU A 1068 24.95 17.73 -59.52
CA LEU A 1068 25.57 19.00 -59.17
C LEU A 1068 24.94 20.18 -59.94
N LEU A 1069 24.59 20.01 -61.23
CA LEU A 1069 23.83 21.01 -61.97
C LEU A 1069 22.44 21.23 -61.36
N LEU A 1070 21.71 20.16 -61.02
CA LEU A 1070 20.38 20.26 -60.39
C LEU A 1070 20.45 20.84 -58.97
N ALA A 1071 21.51 20.57 -58.22
CA ALA A 1071 21.75 21.20 -56.91
C ALA A 1071 22.04 22.70 -57.07
N GLY A 1072 22.85 23.11 -58.05
CA GLY A 1072 23.13 24.54 -58.32
C GLY A 1072 21.92 25.30 -58.84
N ALA A 1073 21.31 24.83 -59.94
CA ALA A 1073 20.20 25.50 -60.62
C ALA A 1073 18.84 25.30 -59.92
N GLY A 1074 18.69 24.25 -59.10
CA GLY A 1074 17.54 24.05 -58.22
C GLY A 1074 17.80 24.65 -56.85
N PHE A 1075 18.58 23.97 -55.99
CA PHE A 1075 18.76 24.34 -54.59
C PHE A 1075 19.53 25.67 -54.39
N GLY A 1076 20.53 25.96 -55.24
CA GLY A 1076 21.24 27.24 -55.22
C GLY A 1076 20.36 28.41 -55.64
N ALA A 1077 19.55 28.25 -56.70
CA ALA A 1077 18.56 29.24 -57.09
C ALA A 1077 17.47 29.42 -56.01
N LEU A 1078 17.03 28.32 -55.39
CA LEU A 1078 16.07 28.31 -54.28
C LEU A 1078 16.58 29.11 -53.08
N LEU A 1079 17.84 28.92 -52.67
CA LEU A 1079 18.49 29.74 -51.63
C LEU A 1079 18.57 31.22 -52.03
N LEU A 1080 18.85 31.52 -53.31
CA LEU A 1080 18.82 32.89 -53.83
C LEU A 1080 17.43 33.53 -53.78
N THR A 1081 16.31 32.77 -53.85
CA THR A 1081 14.97 33.33 -53.60
C THR A 1081 14.74 33.77 -52.14
N GLY A 1082 15.55 33.30 -51.18
CA GLY A 1082 15.54 33.78 -49.80
C GLY A 1082 16.29 35.10 -49.61
N LEU A 1083 17.27 35.38 -50.48
CA LEU A 1083 18.20 36.52 -50.38
C LEU A 1083 17.85 37.69 -51.31
N LEU A 1084 17.14 37.41 -52.41
CA LEU A 1084 16.78 38.39 -53.44
C LEU A 1084 15.37 38.95 -53.22
N GLY A 1085 15.22 40.27 -53.36
CA GLY A 1085 13.92 40.94 -53.34
C GLY A 1085 12.97 40.46 -54.46
N ALA A 1086 11.66 40.66 -54.26
CA ALA A 1086 10.60 40.02 -55.06
C ALA A 1086 10.73 40.18 -56.59
N ALA A 1087 11.23 41.31 -57.10
CA ALA A 1087 11.46 41.52 -58.55
C ALA A 1087 12.67 40.76 -59.12
N ASN A 1088 13.58 40.27 -58.27
CA ASN A 1088 14.73 39.47 -58.67
C ASN A 1088 14.50 37.97 -58.45
N ALA A 1089 13.65 37.60 -57.47
CA ALA A 1089 13.30 36.20 -57.22
C ALA A 1089 12.61 35.51 -58.41
N GLN A 1090 11.90 36.25 -59.27
CA GLN A 1090 11.32 35.71 -60.51
C GLN A 1090 12.38 35.08 -61.42
N VAL A 1091 13.58 35.66 -61.50
CA VAL A 1091 14.70 35.14 -62.31
C VAL A 1091 15.23 33.82 -61.75
N ALA A 1092 15.35 33.71 -60.43
CA ALA A 1092 15.78 32.48 -59.74
C ALA A 1092 14.70 31.38 -59.83
N LEU A 1093 13.42 31.75 -59.75
CA LEU A 1093 12.29 30.83 -59.92
C LEU A 1093 12.25 30.28 -61.35
N ALA A 1094 12.54 31.09 -62.36
CA ALA A 1094 12.66 30.65 -63.75
C ALA A 1094 13.80 29.61 -63.93
N ALA A 1095 14.98 29.85 -63.34
CA ALA A 1095 16.09 28.89 -63.33
C ALA A 1095 15.70 27.55 -62.65
N MET A 1096 15.01 27.62 -61.51
CA MET A 1096 14.51 26.47 -60.78
C MET A 1096 13.46 25.65 -61.57
N LEU A 1097 12.57 26.32 -62.31
CA LEU A 1097 11.56 25.66 -63.14
C LEU A 1097 12.22 24.88 -64.30
N ALA A 1098 13.23 25.48 -64.95
CA ALA A 1098 14.06 24.79 -65.94
C ALA A 1098 14.79 23.56 -65.36
N ALA A 1099 15.31 23.67 -64.13
CA ALA A 1099 15.95 22.54 -63.44
C ALA A 1099 14.94 21.41 -63.12
N GLY A 1100 13.72 21.74 -62.70
CA GLY A 1100 12.65 20.76 -62.47
C GLY A 1100 12.24 20.00 -63.74
N LEU A 1101 12.12 20.70 -64.88
CA LEU A 1101 11.85 20.09 -66.18
C LEU A 1101 12.98 19.14 -66.62
N LEU A 1102 14.24 19.53 -66.41
CA LEU A 1102 15.41 18.67 -66.69
C LEU A 1102 15.43 17.42 -65.79
N ALA A 1103 15.09 17.56 -64.51
CA ALA A 1103 15.01 16.42 -63.58
C ALA A 1103 13.94 15.42 -64.04
N LEU A 1104 12.73 15.89 -64.40
CA LEU A 1104 11.67 15.05 -64.97
C LEU A 1104 12.10 14.37 -66.28
N LEU A 1105 12.78 15.08 -67.18
CA LEU A 1105 13.31 14.52 -68.42
C LEU A 1105 14.34 13.41 -68.17
N TRP A 1106 15.27 13.60 -67.23
CA TRP A 1106 16.29 12.59 -66.92
C TRP A 1106 15.72 11.41 -66.15
N VAL A 1107 14.82 11.62 -65.19
CA VAL A 1107 14.16 10.55 -64.44
C VAL A 1107 13.28 9.69 -65.37
N SER A 1108 12.53 10.30 -66.29
CA SER A 1108 11.73 9.55 -67.27
C SER A 1108 12.58 8.75 -68.25
N VAL A 1109 13.72 9.28 -68.72
CA VAL A 1109 14.69 8.51 -69.53
C VAL A 1109 15.30 7.34 -68.74
N ILE A 1110 15.63 7.55 -67.45
CA ILE A 1110 16.12 6.47 -66.58
C ILE A 1110 15.04 5.40 -66.38
N LEU A 1111 13.81 5.78 -66.04
CA LEU A 1111 12.67 4.86 -65.89
C LEU A 1111 12.42 4.06 -67.18
N TRP A 1112 12.43 4.72 -68.34
CA TRP A 1112 12.26 4.06 -69.63
C TRP A 1112 13.38 3.05 -69.88
N SER A 1113 14.64 3.41 -69.59
CA SER A 1113 15.77 2.49 -69.75
C SER A 1113 15.67 1.27 -68.81
N ALA A 1114 15.21 1.47 -67.56
CA ALA A 1114 14.98 0.39 -66.60
C ALA A 1114 13.80 -0.50 -67.00
N LEU A 1115 12.68 0.08 -67.45
CA LEU A 1115 11.52 -0.66 -67.94
C LEU A 1115 11.85 -1.46 -69.21
N ALA A 1116 12.68 -0.88 -70.10
CA ALA A 1116 13.17 -1.53 -71.32
C ALA A 1116 14.27 -2.58 -71.05
N ALA A 1117 14.90 -2.58 -69.88
CA ALA A 1117 15.77 -3.66 -69.41
C ALA A 1117 14.95 -4.78 -68.72
N TRP A 1118 13.95 -4.42 -67.92
CA TRP A 1118 13.03 -5.35 -67.25
C TRP A 1118 12.23 -6.17 -68.26
N ARG A 1119 11.66 -5.53 -69.30
CA ARG A 1119 10.97 -6.21 -70.41
C ARG A 1119 11.84 -7.17 -71.23
N ARG A 1120 13.19 -7.15 -71.08
CA ARG A 1120 14.11 -8.12 -71.72
C ARG A 1120 14.45 -9.32 -70.83
N LYS A 1121 13.90 -9.41 -69.61
CA LYS A 1121 14.18 -10.48 -68.64
C LYS A 1121 12.97 -11.35 -68.27
N ALA A 1122 11.86 -11.25 -69.01
CA ALA A 1122 10.68 -12.08 -68.78
C ALA A 1122 10.70 -13.36 -69.66
N PRO A 1123 10.71 -14.57 -69.07
CA PRO A 1123 10.51 -15.82 -69.81
C PRO A 1123 9.01 -16.06 -70.13
N PRO A 1124 8.68 -16.87 -71.15
CA PRO A 1124 7.29 -17.13 -71.55
C PRO A 1124 6.54 -18.04 -70.57
N ASN A 1125 5.23 -17.84 -70.47
CA ASN A 1125 4.36 -18.51 -69.50
C ASN A 1125 3.51 -19.63 -70.15
N PRO A 1126 3.58 -20.90 -69.70
CA PRO A 1126 2.81 -22.00 -70.28
C PRO A 1126 1.71 -22.55 -69.35
N ARG A 1127 0.44 -22.55 -69.80
CA ARG A 1127 -0.53 -23.65 -69.57
C ARG A 1127 -1.92 -23.38 -70.17
N ALA A 1128 -2.45 -24.38 -70.89
CA ALA A 1128 -3.87 -24.68 -71.03
C ALA A 1128 -4.04 -26.16 -71.43
N GLY A 1129 -5.05 -26.85 -70.88
CA GLY A 1129 -5.57 -28.12 -71.44
C GLY A 1129 -5.07 -29.47 -70.86
N GLY A 1130 -5.80 -30.01 -69.88
CA GLY A 1130 -6.48 -31.33 -69.99
C GLY A 1130 -5.73 -32.67 -69.82
N GLY A 1131 -6.16 -33.46 -68.82
CA GLY A 1131 -6.73 -34.79 -69.09
C GLY A 1131 -5.95 -36.08 -68.72
N ALA A 1132 -6.05 -36.53 -67.46
CA ALA A 1132 -6.06 -37.95 -67.04
C ALA A 1132 -6.57 -38.05 -65.58
N ALA A 1133 -7.09 -39.21 -65.14
CA ALA A 1133 -7.89 -39.32 -63.90
C ALA A 1133 -7.26 -40.15 -62.76
N THR A 1134 -7.69 -39.82 -61.53
CA THR A 1134 -7.54 -40.54 -60.24
C THR A 1134 -8.32 -41.88 -60.23
N PRO A 1135 -8.16 -42.83 -59.24
CA PRO A 1135 -8.14 -42.59 -57.78
C PRO A 1135 -7.21 -43.49 -56.90
N GLY A 1136 -7.15 -43.18 -55.59
CA GLY A 1136 -6.61 -44.08 -54.55
C GLY A 1136 -5.84 -43.38 -53.41
N GLY A 1137 -6.01 -43.87 -52.17
CA GLY A 1137 -5.14 -43.63 -51.00
C GLY A 1137 -4.94 -44.95 -50.24
N PRO A 1138 -4.49 -44.99 -48.95
CA PRO A 1138 -4.13 -43.91 -48.03
C PRO A 1138 -2.81 -44.18 -47.21
N ALA A 1139 -2.61 -43.42 -46.12
CA ALA A 1139 -1.97 -43.81 -44.83
C ALA A 1139 -0.41 -43.84 -44.59
N VAL A 1140 -0.01 -43.11 -43.51
CA VAL A 1140 0.81 -43.54 -42.33
C VAL A 1140 2.36 -43.72 -42.39
N GLN A 1141 3.05 -42.81 -41.66
CA GLN A 1141 4.26 -42.92 -40.77
C GLN A 1141 5.68 -43.41 -41.20
N SER A 1142 6.66 -42.77 -40.52
CA SER A 1142 8.05 -43.21 -40.18
C SER A 1142 9.21 -42.90 -41.16
N GLY A 1143 10.46 -42.91 -40.63
CA GLY A 1143 11.71 -42.45 -41.29
C GLY A 1143 12.57 -43.60 -41.88
N PRO A 1144 13.94 -43.57 -41.90
CA PRO A 1144 14.90 -42.65 -41.22
C PRO A 1144 16.17 -42.24 -42.07
N THR A 1145 17.15 -41.53 -41.45
CA THR A 1145 18.66 -41.55 -41.63
C THR A 1145 19.36 -41.59 -43.04
N SER A 1146 20.59 -41.09 -43.31
CA SER A 1146 21.64 -40.35 -42.55
C SER A 1146 22.92 -40.01 -43.40
N GLN A 1147 23.87 -39.23 -42.83
CA GLN A 1147 25.32 -39.06 -43.18
C GLN A 1147 25.67 -38.17 -44.41
N THR A 1148 26.84 -37.51 -44.54
CA THR A 1148 28.11 -37.35 -43.76
C THR A 1148 28.77 -36.00 -44.14
N GLY A 1149 29.73 -35.36 -43.44
CA GLY A 1149 30.39 -35.62 -42.15
C GLY A 1149 31.46 -34.55 -41.78
N GLN A 1150 31.82 -34.51 -40.48
CA GLN A 1150 33.18 -34.40 -39.83
C GLN A 1150 34.21 -33.34 -40.31
N THR A 1151 35.13 -32.79 -39.46
CA THR A 1151 35.80 -33.31 -38.24
C THR A 1151 35.87 -32.34 -37.03
N ARG A 1152 36.42 -32.81 -35.88
CA ARG A 1152 36.64 -32.15 -34.57
C ARG A 1152 38.10 -32.45 -34.06
N PRO A 1153 38.59 -32.33 -32.79
CA PRO A 1153 37.95 -32.42 -31.43
C PRO A 1153 38.45 -31.37 -30.37
N THR A 1154 38.31 -31.67 -29.06
CA THR A 1154 38.90 -30.99 -27.85
C THR A 1154 38.45 -29.53 -27.56
N GLY A 1155 38.68 -28.93 -26.38
CA GLY A 1155 39.18 -29.41 -25.06
C GLY A 1155 39.12 -28.29 -23.96
N PRO A 1156 38.80 -28.54 -22.66
CA PRO A 1156 38.57 -27.47 -21.66
C PRO A 1156 39.41 -27.61 -20.33
N PRO A 1157 39.03 -27.02 -19.14
CA PRO A 1157 39.89 -26.16 -18.27
C PRO A 1157 40.61 -26.92 -17.09
N PRO A 1158 41.54 -26.35 -16.25
CA PRO A 1158 41.23 -25.36 -15.17
C PRO A 1158 42.43 -24.50 -14.63
N SER A 1159 42.29 -23.95 -13.40
CA SER A 1159 43.33 -23.64 -12.37
C SER A 1159 44.17 -22.33 -12.37
N ALA A 1160 44.57 -21.93 -11.15
CA ALA A 1160 45.58 -20.92 -10.75
C ALA A 1160 46.64 -21.61 -9.86
N PRO A 1161 47.82 -21.02 -9.51
CA PRO A 1161 47.94 -20.00 -8.43
C PRO A 1161 49.18 -19.04 -8.54
N THR A 1162 49.42 -18.20 -7.50
CA THR A 1162 50.70 -17.62 -6.96
C THR A 1162 51.85 -17.17 -7.91
N THR A 1163 52.62 -16.10 -7.67
CA THR A 1163 52.82 -15.14 -6.54
C THR A 1163 53.23 -13.77 -7.17
N THR A 1164 53.82 -12.71 -6.60
CA THR A 1164 54.45 -12.29 -5.31
C THR A 1164 54.40 -10.73 -5.27
N GLU A 1165 54.75 -9.93 -4.24
CA GLU A 1165 55.29 -10.10 -2.88
C GLU A 1165 54.81 -8.92 -1.97
N ASN A 1166 55.13 -8.97 -0.67
CA ASN A 1166 54.99 -7.92 0.37
C ASN A 1166 55.92 -8.37 1.55
N PRO A 1167 56.43 -7.55 2.51
CA PRO A 1167 55.70 -6.51 3.26
C PRO A 1167 56.64 -5.31 3.73
N PRO A 1168 56.57 -4.65 4.93
CA PRO A 1168 56.59 -3.17 4.98
C PRO A 1168 57.65 -2.49 5.93
N PRO A 1169 57.34 -1.75 7.04
CA PRO A 1169 57.82 -0.36 7.26
C PRO A 1169 58.70 -0.18 8.54
N PRO A 1170 59.08 1.07 8.92
CA PRO A 1170 58.24 1.99 9.75
C PRO A 1170 58.19 3.44 9.15
N VAL A 1171 57.24 4.34 9.44
CA VAL A 1171 56.83 4.99 10.72
C VAL A 1171 58.02 5.78 11.35
N PRO A 1172 57.90 7.08 11.70
CA PRO A 1172 56.71 7.87 12.02
C PRO A 1172 55.99 8.51 10.82
#